data_AF-A0A9W9Q5K7-F1
#
_entry.id   AF-A0A9W9Q5K7-F1
#
_cell.length_a   1.000
_cell.length_b   1.000
_cell.length_c   1.000
_cell.angle_alpha   90.00
_cell.angle_beta   90.00
_cell.angle_gamma   90.00
#
_symmetry.space_group_name_H-M   'P 1'
#
loop_
_entity.id
_entity.type
_entity.pdbx_description
1 polymer ?
#
loop_
_entity_poly.entity_id
_entity_poly.type
_entity_poly.pdbx_seq_one_letter_code
_entity_poly.pdbx_strand_id
1 'polypeptide(L)'
;MDWLHVYIAGAAFLVFALVGLVMVVSSQQFKVDLNKGVFTWLKYIYANILKPHEKSAEGQQGALESFYKTQASIYDATRHRLLHGREDMLGLVAAQLKHKVESKEIKSGKAVWVDVGGGTGYNIEAMASFVPVDKFFDQVYLVDLSPSLCEVARQRFERLGWKNVTVICQDARSFRLPERQLDPKTPTGAKTDRVDLITMSYSLSMIPDYYSVVDSLTSRLKSTGLLGVCDFYVQSIVDVSTRNYTGGAFNRHVNWLGRVFWRAWFDFDRVSLEAARRDYLEYKFGTVISASDRNYLLGGIPYYIFVGCPKEFASTPTAQNTIEKLDASFTESPYLLPANHQKEMEKAVEKSSNEIRSKAYESAVINLSANLPLPSSFYQNHHYRIHYNDMLPKHTQFQNEYIYAFTWEDPRVDHRLLNIGSDDVILAITSAGDNILDYLQKNPRRVHAVDLNPNQNHLLELKVASYTALGHRDMWKIFGDGKHAQFRELLITKLSPHLSSQAFQYWLEHTHVFTSTSGKGLYETGGSRHAIRMVRYLFNIFGLQGEVQKMCEAQTLAEQREIWPRIRKVLLSKPLNWAIVSTEWFAWKAAGVPRNQRNMIVDDFFIRNGLTSDMKRSKDISGQSIWEYVVNTLDPVVKETLISNDNYFYYLCMQGKFSRRCHPSYLSPQAHVKLSTPGAFDGLRIHTDEINEVINRITPGTLTIAVVMDSMDWFDPTEDAASEQARRFNHALKKGGRILLRSASIEPWYIKHFEANGFVARRVGARFPGTCIDRVNMYASTWICTKQEDVVRPKNGRTMSVLSLGDSAIEMTKRSNSVEDLKI
;
A
#
# COMPACT_ATOMS: atom_id res chain seq x y z
N MET A 1 -58.53 24.65 -7.93
CA MET A 1 -57.67 25.30 -6.92
C MET A 1 -56.59 26.04 -7.67
N ASP A 2 -56.52 27.35 -7.46
CA ASP A 2 -55.61 28.23 -8.18
C ASP A 2 -54.21 28.14 -7.54
N TRP A 3 -53.27 27.49 -8.24
CA TRP A 3 -51.92 27.18 -7.75
C TRP A 3 -51.11 28.43 -7.38
N LEU A 4 -51.52 29.60 -7.89
CA LEU A 4 -50.92 30.89 -7.59
C LEU A 4 -51.08 31.27 -6.11
N HIS A 5 -52.24 30.98 -5.50
CA HIS A 5 -52.50 31.30 -4.10
C HIS A 5 -51.73 30.39 -3.14
N VAL A 6 -51.50 29.13 -3.54
CA VAL A 6 -50.66 28.18 -2.78
C VAL A 6 -49.19 28.62 -2.82
N TYR A 7 -48.70 29.10 -3.96
CA TYR A 7 -47.34 29.62 -4.08
C TYR A 7 -47.11 30.89 -3.26
N ILE A 8 -48.07 31.81 -3.28
CA ILE A 8 -48.00 33.06 -2.49
C ILE A 8 -48.04 32.74 -0.98
N ALA A 9 -48.91 31.81 -0.56
CA ALA A 9 -48.97 31.36 0.84
C ALA A 9 -47.69 30.66 1.28
N GLY A 10 -47.10 29.80 0.43
CA GLY A 10 -45.82 29.14 0.70
C GLY A 10 -44.64 30.11 0.79
N ALA A 11 -44.57 31.09 -0.10
CA ALA A 11 -43.56 32.14 -0.07
C ALA A 11 -43.70 33.04 1.16
N ALA A 12 -44.92 33.44 1.51
CA ALA A 12 -45.19 34.22 2.72
C ALA A 12 -44.79 33.46 3.99
N PHE A 13 -45.13 32.16 4.08
CA PHE A 13 -44.73 31.31 5.20
C PHE A 13 -43.20 31.22 5.34
N LEU A 14 -42.46 31.05 4.25
CA LEU A 14 -41.00 31.04 4.27
C LEU A 14 -40.40 32.38 4.73
N VAL A 15 -40.97 33.51 4.29
CA VAL A 15 -40.53 34.84 4.72
C VAL A 15 -40.80 35.05 6.21
N PHE A 16 -41.99 34.68 6.71
CA PHE A 16 -42.31 34.79 8.13
C PHE A 16 -41.47 33.83 9.00
N ALA A 17 -41.17 32.63 8.52
CA ALA A 17 -40.27 31.70 9.20
C ALA A 17 -38.84 32.25 9.27
N LEU A 18 -38.34 32.87 8.19
CA LEU A 18 -37.03 33.50 8.14
C LEU A 18 -36.95 34.71 9.09
N VAL A 19 -37.98 35.57 9.11
CA VAL A 19 -38.06 36.72 10.02
C VAL A 19 -38.16 36.27 11.48
N GLY A 20 -38.93 35.21 11.75
CA GLY A 20 -39.01 34.60 13.09
C GLY A 20 -37.67 34.04 13.55
N LEU A 21 -36.93 33.35 12.67
CA LEU A 21 -35.58 32.85 12.96
C LEU A 21 -34.62 34.00 13.27
N VAL A 22 -34.65 35.08 12.47
CA VAL A 22 -33.79 36.26 12.68
C VAL A 22 -34.12 36.96 14.00
N MET A 23 -35.39 37.07 14.38
CA MET A 23 -35.78 37.64 15.67
C MET A 23 -35.37 36.76 16.86
N VAL A 24 -35.47 35.42 16.74
CA VAL A 24 -35.01 34.49 17.78
C VAL A 24 -33.49 34.53 17.95
N VAL A 25 -32.74 34.64 16.85
CA VAL A 25 -31.28 34.78 16.87
C VAL A 25 -30.87 36.17 17.41
N SER A 26 -31.66 37.21 17.13
CA SER A 26 -31.41 38.57 17.62
C SER A 26 -31.77 38.76 19.11
N SER A 27 -32.77 38.04 19.63
CA SER A 27 -33.19 38.16 21.04
C SER A 27 -32.34 37.35 22.01
N GLN A 28 -31.57 36.38 21.52
CA GLN A 28 -30.57 35.68 22.32
C GLN A 28 -29.29 36.51 22.37
N GLN A 29 -29.08 37.21 23.49
CA GLN A 29 -27.80 37.82 23.82
C GLN A 29 -26.73 36.74 24.04
N PHE A 30 -26.24 36.14 22.96
CA PHE A 30 -24.98 35.42 22.96
C PHE A 30 -23.88 36.48 23.19
N LYS A 31 -23.26 36.45 24.37
CA LYS A 31 -21.94 37.07 24.57
C LYS A 31 -20.94 36.31 23.70
N VAL A 32 -20.83 36.71 22.43
CA VAL A 32 -19.84 36.19 21.49
C VAL A 32 -18.52 36.90 21.80
N ASP A 33 -17.56 36.11 22.27
CA ASP A 33 -16.15 36.50 22.35
C ASP A 33 -15.66 36.80 20.92
N LEU A 34 -15.44 38.08 20.62
CA LEU A 34 -15.23 38.65 19.26
C LEU A 34 -13.99 38.14 18.51
N ASN A 35 -13.22 37.22 19.11
CA ASN A 35 -11.97 36.69 18.58
C ASN A 35 -11.98 35.21 18.17
N LYS A 36 -13.13 34.52 18.11
CA LYS A 36 -13.15 33.11 17.66
C LYS A 36 -14.20 32.76 16.61
N GLY A 37 -13.71 32.15 15.52
CA GLY A 37 -14.46 31.27 14.62
C GLY A 37 -15.15 31.99 13.46
N VAL A 38 -16.31 32.57 13.72
CA VAL A 38 -17.22 33.08 12.67
C VAL A 38 -16.69 34.38 12.06
N PHE A 39 -16.16 35.29 12.88
CA PHE A 39 -15.59 36.55 12.37
C PHE A 39 -14.28 36.34 11.61
N THR A 40 -13.50 35.32 11.97
CA THR A 40 -12.33 34.85 11.21
C THR A 40 -12.74 34.35 9.82
N TRP A 41 -13.84 33.59 9.76
CA TRP A 41 -14.42 33.10 8.50
C TRP A 41 -14.98 34.23 7.64
N LEU A 42 -15.70 35.19 8.23
CA LEU A 42 -16.20 36.36 7.52
C LEU A 42 -15.07 37.26 7.02
N LYS A 43 -14.00 37.44 7.79
CA LYS A 43 -12.78 38.14 7.33
C LYS A 43 -12.06 37.39 6.22
N TYR A 44 -11.98 36.06 6.29
CA TYR A 44 -11.40 35.23 5.24
C TYR A 44 -12.23 35.29 3.95
N ILE A 45 -13.55 35.10 4.03
CA ILE A 45 -14.47 35.25 2.90
C ILE A 45 -14.37 36.67 2.32
N TYR A 46 -14.41 37.70 3.18
CA TYR A 46 -14.30 39.08 2.71
C TYR A 46 -12.97 39.36 2.01
N ALA A 47 -11.86 38.85 2.55
CA ALA A 47 -10.54 39.06 1.97
C ALA A 47 -10.29 38.26 0.67
N ASN A 48 -10.85 37.07 0.51
CA ASN A 48 -10.67 36.25 -0.70
C ASN A 48 -11.76 36.48 -1.77
N ILE A 49 -12.98 36.92 -1.40
CA ILE A 49 -14.13 36.99 -2.32
C ILE A 49 -14.60 38.43 -2.58
N LEU A 50 -14.56 39.33 -1.58
CA LEU A 50 -15.24 40.64 -1.65
C LEU A 50 -14.28 41.84 -1.71
N LYS A 51 -13.03 41.71 -1.28
CA LYS A 51 -12.09 42.85 -1.25
C LYS A 51 -11.61 43.15 -2.68
N PRO A 52 -11.89 44.36 -3.22
CA PRO A 52 -11.32 44.78 -4.49
C PRO A 52 -9.79 44.88 -4.33
N HIS A 53 -9.05 44.18 -5.18
CA HIS A 53 -7.60 44.26 -5.19
C HIS A 53 -7.18 45.64 -5.68
N GLU A 54 -6.33 46.34 -4.91
CA GLU A 54 -5.75 47.60 -5.35
C GLU A 54 -4.89 47.36 -6.60
N LYS A 55 -5.31 47.94 -7.73
CA LYS A 55 -4.62 47.84 -9.02
C LYS A 55 -3.24 48.55 -9.04
N SER A 56 -2.81 49.15 -7.94
CA SER A 56 -1.62 49.99 -7.83
C SER A 56 -0.36 49.30 -7.28
N ALA A 57 -0.42 48.00 -6.96
CA ALA A 57 0.77 47.28 -6.50
C ALA A 57 1.65 46.83 -7.69
N GLU A 58 2.77 47.51 -7.91
CA GLU A 58 3.77 47.08 -8.90
C GLU A 58 4.48 45.79 -8.43
N GLY A 59 4.45 44.76 -9.27
CA GLY A 59 5.18 43.49 -9.06
C GLY A 59 4.50 42.46 -8.16
N GLN A 60 5.04 41.23 -8.18
CA GLN A 60 4.50 40.08 -7.43
C GLN A 60 4.58 40.29 -5.90
N GLN A 61 5.65 40.92 -5.41
CA GLN A 61 5.85 41.20 -3.98
C GLN A 61 4.79 42.18 -3.44
N GLY A 62 4.47 43.25 -4.17
CA GLY A 62 3.45 44.22 -3.77
C GLY A 62 2.04 43.59 -3.71
N ALA A 63 1.72 42.70 -4.64
CA ALA A 63 0.45 41.97 -4.66
C ALA A 63 0.33 41.00 -3.46
N LEU A 64 1.38 40.22 -3.17
CA LEU A 64 1.43 39.31 -2.02
C LEU A 64 1.38 40.09 -0.70
N GLU A 65 2.09 41.22 -0.60
CA GLU A 65 2.12 42.03 0.61
C GLU A 65 0.77 42.69 0.91
N SER A 66 0.07 43.22 -0.10
CA SER A 66 -1.30 43.76 0.06
C SER A 66 -2.29 42.70 0.56
N PHE A 67 -2.12 41.45 0.10
CA PHE A 67 -2.92 40.32 0.53
C PHE A 67 -2.57 39.87 1.97
N TYR A 68 -1.29 39.68 2.29
CA TYR A 68 -0.85 39.13 3.57
C TYR A 68 -0.82 40.13 4.72
N LYS A 69 -0.58 41.41 4.49
CA LYS A 69 -0.56 42.43 5.55
C LYS A 69 -1.89 42.47 6.32
N THR A 70 -3.02 42.22 5.65
CA THR A 70 -4.35 42.20 6.27
C THR A 70 -4.63 40.90 7.04
N GLN A 71 -3.89 39.83 6.76
CA GLN A 71 -4.16 38.46 7.25
C GLN A 71 -3.05 37.88 8.14
N ALA A 72 -1.90 38.56 8.27
CA ALA A 72 -0.70 38.02 8.95
C ALA A 72 -0.97 37.51 10.38
N SER A 73 -1.86 38.17 11.13
CA SER A 73 -2.22 37.77 12.50
C SER A 73 -3.16 36.56 12.60
N ILE A 74 -3.85 36.19 11.51
CA ILE A 74 -4.81 35.07 11.46
C ILE A 74 -4.32 33.96 10.52
N TYR A 75 -3.18 34.17 9.86
CA TYR A 75 -2.64 33.36 8.78
C TYR A 75 -2.55 31.88 9.13
N ASP A 76 -2.02 31.54 10.30
CA ASP A 76 -1.83 30.13 10.69
C ASP A 76 -3.16 29.41 10.93
N ALA A 77 -4.13 30.08 11.54
CA ALA A 77 -5.42 29.50 11.90
C ALA A 77 -6.29 29.18 10.67
N THR A 78 -6.16 29.97 9.60
CA THR A 78 -6.88 29.75 8.34
C THR A 78 -6.13 28.79 7.42
N ARG A 79 -4.80 28.90 7.32
CA ARG A 79 -4.01 28.07 6.38
C ARG A 79 -3.84 26.63 6.83
N HIS A 80 -3.73 26.36 8.13
CA HIS A 80 -3.70 24.99 8.66
C HIS A 80 -4.94 24.19 8.25
N ARG A 81 -6.12 24.83 8.23
CA ARG A 81 -7.39 24.20 7.82
C ARG A 81 -7.54 24.04 6.31
N LEU A 82 -6.68 24.68 5.52
CA LEU A 82 -6.72 24.64 4.06
C LEU A 82 -5.85 23.50 3.51
N LEU A 83 -4.59 23.38 3.99
CA LEU A 83 -3.64 22.36 3.54
C LEU A 83 -3.30 21.39 4.68
N HIS A 84 -4.08 20.31 4.82
CA HIS A 84 -3.90 19.32 5.89
C HIS A 84 -2.59 18.51 5.77
N GLY A 85 -2.05 18.35 4.56
CA GLY A 85 -0.83 17.55 4.34
C GLY A 85 0.47 18.19 4.85
N ARG A 86 0.43 19.42 5.34
CA ARG A 86 1.63 20.17 5.78
C ARG A 86 2.36 19.46 6.92
N GLU A 87 1.63 19.10 7.98
CA GLU A 87 2.22 18.42 9.14
C GLU A 87 2.62 16.97 8.81
N ASP A 88 1.84 16.28 7.97
CA ASP A 88 2.19 14.95 7.47
C ASP A 88 3.54 14.99 6.73
N MET A 89 3.73 15.96 5.82
CA MET A 89 5.00 16.15 5.11
C MET A 89 6.17 16.33 6.07
N LEU A 90 6.01 17.17 7.10
CA LEU A 90 7.03 17.37 8.14
C LEU A 90 7.33 16.07 8.90
N GLY A 91 6.29 15.30 9.26
CA GLY A 91 6.43 14.01 9.92
C GLY A 91 7.16 12.98 9.05
N LEU A 92 6.89 12.94 7.75
CA LEU A 92 7.55 12.05 6.79
C LEU A 92 9.03 12.40 6.62
N VAL A 93 9.36 13.68 6.39
CA VAL A 93 10.78 14.08 6.26
C VAL A 93 11.53 13.88 7.59
N ALA A 94 10.89 14.12 8.73
CA ALA A 94 11.48 13.88 10.04
C ALA A 94 11.75 12.38 10.27
N ALA A 95 10.82 11.51 9.90
CA ALA A 95 11.00 10.06 9.99
C ALA A 95 12.18 9.58 9.12
N GLN A 96 12.28 10.09 7.88
CA GLN A 96 13.40 9.80 6.98
C GLN A 96 14.75 10.34 7.51
N LEU A 97 14.77 11.55 8.07
CA LEU A 97 15.98 12.12 8.68
C LEU A 97 16.44 11.32 9.90
N LYS A 98 15.51 10.87 10.76
CA LYS A 98 15.84 9.99 11.89
C LYS A 98 16.46 8.68 11.39
N HIS A 99 15.85 8.06 10.38
CA HIS A 99 16.38 6.85 9.77
C HIS A 99 17.81 7.05 9.24
N LYS A 100 18.07 8.17 8.56
CA LYS A 100 19.41 8.52 8.05
C LYS A 100 20.44 8.80 9.15
N VAL A 101 20.02 9.30 10.31
CA VAL A 101 20.90 9.47 11.47
C VAL A 101 21.22 8.10 12.10
N GLU A 102 20.22 7.22 12.21
CA GLU A 102 20.38 5.85 12.71
C GLU A 102 21.25 4.99 11.78
N SER A 103 21.12 5.15 10.46
CA SER A 103 21.96 4.50 9.44
C SER A 103 23.35 5.11 9.30
N LYS A 104 23.66 6.19 10.05
CA LYS A 104 24.92 6.96 10.02
C LYS A 104 25.21 7.65 8.68
N GLU A 105 24.20 7.86 7.84
CA GLU A 105 24.30 8.70 6.63
C GLU A 105 24.41 10.19 6.96
N ILE A 106 23.75 10.63 8.04
CA ILE A 106 23.78 12.01 8.53
C ILE A 106 24.33 12.03 9.96
N LYS A 107 25.26 12.94 10.24
CA LYS A 107 25.74 13.17 11.61
C LYS A 107 24.66 13.87 12.43
N SER A 108 24.33 13.32 13.59
CA SER A 108 23.37 13.91 14.52
C SER A 108 23.76 15.34 14.90
N GLY A 109 22.78 16.26 14.91
CA GLY A 109 23.00 17.68 15.20
C GLY A 109 23.74 18.48 14.13
N LYS A 110 23.97 17.89 12.95
CA LYS A 110 24.69 18.54 11.83
C LYS A 110 23.84 18.75 10.58
N ALA A 111 22.54 18.48 10.66
CA ALA A 111 21.62 18.71 9.56
C ALA A 111 21.38 20.21 9.34
N VAL A 112 21.36 20.65 8.09
CA VAL A 112 20.97 22.01 7.69
C VAL A 112 19.65 21.95 6.95
N TRP A 113 18.71 22.82 7.31
CA TRP A 113 17.37 22.89 6.74
C TRP A 113 17.10 24.26 6.10
N VAL A 114 16.50 24.26 4.90
CA VAL A 114 15.94 25.46 4.25
C VAL A 114 14.43 25.27 4.03
N ASP A 115 13.60 26.16 4.58
CA ASP A 115 12.16 26.23 4.32
C ASP A 115 11.86 27.36 3.33
N VAL A 116 11.48 27.00 2.10
CA VAL A 116 11.25 27.94 0.98
C VAL A 116 9.78 28.30 0.89
N GLY A 117 9.48 29.59 1.00
CA GLY A 117 8.13 30.11 1.21
C GLY A 117 7.62 29.79 2.62
N GLY A 118 8.48 29.95 3.64
CA GLY A 118 8.17 29.53 5.00
C GLY A 118 7.14 30.41 5.72
N GLY A 119 6.76 31.56 5.15
CA GLY A 119 5.75 32.47 5.67
C GLY A 119 6.03 32.90 7.11
N THR A 120 5.05 32.66 7.99
CA THR A 120 5.08 32.99 9.43
C THR A 120 6.03 32.11 10.26
N GLY A 121 6.75 31.17 9.63
CA GLY A 121 7.65 30.24 10.31
C GLY A 121 6.96 29.05 10.96
N TYR A 122 5.67 28.83 10.68
CA TYR A 122 4.88 27.76 11.28
C TYR A 122 5.45 26.35 11.04
N ASN A 123 5.97 26.04 9.84
CA ASN A 123 6.61 24.75 9.56
C ASN A 123 7.74 24.43 10.55
N ILE A 124 8.58 25.43 10.81
CA ILE A 124 9.75 25.29 11.67
C ILE A 124 9.29 25.08 13.10
N GLU A 125 8.23 25.76 13.55
CA GLU A 125 7.62 25.47 14.86
C GLU A 125 7.01 24.05 14.92
N ALA A 126 6.21 23.68 13.93
CA ALA A 126 5.52 22.38 13.88
C ALA A 126 6.49 21.19 13.79
N MET A 127 7.67 21.38 13.20
CA MET A 127 8.74 20.36 13.17
C MET A 127 9.16 19.93 14.58
N ALA A 128 9.02 20.78 15.60
CA ALA A 128 9.35 20.46 16.99
C ALA A 128 8.55 19.29 17.56
N SER A 129 7.36 19.01 17.02
CA SER A 129 6.55 17.83 17.37
C SER A 129 7.20 16.52 16.93
N PHE A 130 8.12 16.55 15.96
CA PHE A 130 8.77 15.37 15.40
C PHE A 130 10.25 15.28 15.81
N VAL A 131 10.99 16.39 15.78
CA VAL A 131 12.42 16.46 16.17
C VAL A 131 12.71 17.78 16.92
N PRO A 132 13.61 17.79 17.92
CA PRO A 132 13.98 19.01 18.62
C PRO A 132 14.78 19.94 17.69
N VAL A 133 14.16 21.00 17.18
CA VAL A 133 14.72 21.85 16.12
C VAL A 133 16.05 22.51 16.50
N ASP A 134 16.17 22.94 17.76
CA ASP A 134 17.36 23.58 18.33
C ASP A 134 18.57 22.64 18.49
N LYS A 135 18.34 21.33 18.54
CA LYS A 135 19.38 20.31 18.75
C LYS A 135 19.63 19.42 17.55
N PHE A 136 18.59 19.17 16.76
CA PHE A 136 18.66 18.29 15.59
C PHE A 136 19.32 18.98 14.40
N PHE A 137 19.02 20.27 14.22
CA PHE A 137 19.57 21.07 13.13
C PHE A 137 20.68 21.99 13.61
N ASP A 138 21.80 21.97 12.89
CA ASP A 138 22.91 22.91 13.08
C ASP A 138 22.48 24.33 12.69
N GLN A 139 21.68 24.43 11.63
CA GLN A 139 21.12 25.69 11.14
C GLN A 139 19.82 25.47 10.36
N VAL A 140 18.87 26.38 10.53
CA VAL A 140 17.61 26.45 9.77
C VAL A 140 17.51 27.82 9.11
N TYR A 141 17.18 27.85 7.81
CA TYR A 141 16.93 29.06 7.07
C TYR A 141 15.47 29.10 6.62
N LEU A 142 14.78 30.18 6.97
CA LEU A 142 13.46 30.49 6.41
C LEU A 142 13.66 31.50 5.29
N VAL A 143 13.17 31.20 4.09
CA VAL A 143 13.19 32.12 2.94
C VAL A 143 11.76 32.47 2.56
N ASP A 144 11.40 33.74 2.57
CA ASP A 144 10.08 34.22 2.15
C ASP A 144 10.17 35.59 1.46
N LEU A 145 9.22 35.88 0.57
CA LEU A 145 9.18 37.13 -0.19
C LEU A 145 8.46 38.26 0.57
N SER A 146 7.57 37.94 1.52
CA SER A 146 6.78 38.94 2.27
C SER A 146 7.53 39.43 3.53
N PRO A 147 7.84 40.74 3.62
CA PRO A 147 8.41 41.33 4.83
C PRO A 147 7.51 41.16 6.06
N SER A 148 6.18 41.31 5.91
CA SER A 148 5.23 41.16 7.01
C SER A 148 5.23 39.74 7.58
N LEU A 149 5.26 38.70 6.73
CA LEU A 149 5.32 37.31 7.20
C LEU A 149 6.67 36.99 7.85
N CYS A 150 7.77 37.48 7.26
CA CYS A 150 9.10 37.35 7.84
C CYS A 150 9.18 37.96 9.25
N GLU A 151 8.53 39.09 9.48
CA GLU A 151 8.53 39.74 10.80
C GLU A 151 7.79 38.91 11.84
N VAL A 152 6.63 38.34 11.48
CA VAL A 152 5.92 37.37 12.34
C VAL A 152 6.81 36.16 12.65
N ALA A 153 7.57 35.66 11.66
CA ALA A 153 8.48 34.54 11.86
C ALA A 153 9.62 34.88 12.83
N ARG A 154 10.23 36.07 12.73
CA ARG A 154 11.27 36.52 13.66
C ARG A 154 10.75 36.56 15.09
N GLN A 155 9.60 37.18 15.31
CA GLN A 155 8.95 37.25 16.63
C GLN A 155 8.62 35.86 17.17
N ARG A 156 8.19 34.93 16.31
CA ARG A 156 7.93 33.54 16.68
C ARG A 156 9.20 32.84 17.17
N PHE A 157 10.30 32.93 16.44
CA PHE A 157 11.55 32.26 16.81
C PHE A 157 12.24 32.91 18.01
N GLU A 158 12.12 34.22 18.17
CA GLU A 158 12.56 34.92 19.39
C GLU A 158 11.79 34.43 20.61
N ARG A 159 10.45 34.33 20.52
CA ARG A 159 9.60 33.77 21.57
C ARG A 159 9.96 32.31 21.92
N LEU A 160 10.31 31.51 20.92
CA LEU A 160 10.73 30.11 21.11
C LEU A 160 12.18 29.97 21.59
N GLY A 161 12.96 31.06 21.58
CA GLY A 161 14.37 31.08 22.00
C GLY A 161 15.33 30.39 21.03
N TRP A 162 14.93 30.15 19.78
CA TRP A 162 15.74 29.43 18.79
C TRP A 162 16.78 30.33 18.13
N LYS A 163 18.06 30.07 18.41
CA LYS A 163 19.20 30.85 17.91
C LYS A 163 19.79 30.32 16.60
N ASN A 164 19.45 29.09 16.24
CA ASN A 164 19.91 28.41 15.03
C ASN A 164 18.95 28.63 13.83
N VAL A 165 17.99 29.55 13.93
CA VAL A 165 17.02 29.85 12.87
C VAL A 165 17.26 31.25 12.34
N THR A 166 17.38 31.40 11.02
CA THR A 166 17.60 32.69 10.35
C THR A 166 16.51 32.96 9.32
N VAL A 167 15.87 34.13 9.42
CA VAL A 167 14.80 34.58 8.53
C VAL A 167 15.36 35.49 7.45
N ILE A 168 15.23 35.07 6.19
CA ILE A 168 15.75 35.74 5.00
C ILE A 168 14.56 36.21 4.15
N CYS A 169 14.35 37.52 4.12
CA CYS A 169 13.30 38.15 3.33
C CYS A 169 13.82 38.39 1.91
N GLN A 170 13.67 37.40 1.02
CA GLN A 170 14.23 37.42 -0.32
C GLN A 170 13.38 36.55 -1.27
N ASP A 171 13.38 36.91 -2.56
CA ASP A 171 12.84 36.04 -3.61
C ASP A 171 13.62 34.72 -3.69
N ALA A 172 12.88 33.59 -3.61
CA ALA A 172 13.42 32.24 -3.68
C ALA A 172 14.29 31.97 -4.92
N ARG A 173 14.03 32.63 -6.05
CA ARG A 173 14.83 32.52 -7.29
C ARG A 173 16.25 33.05 -7.10
N SER A 174 16.38 34.11 -6.31
CA SER A 174 17.64 34.79 -6.05
C SER A 174 18.39 34.25 -4.82
N PHE A 175 17.72 33.46 -3.98
CA PHE A 175 18.28 32.96 -2.72
C PHE A 175 19.56 32.15 -2.94
N ARG A 176 20.58 32.45 -2.13
CA ARG A 176 21.86 31.74 -2.03
C ARG A 176 22.12 31.46 -0.55
N LEU A 177 22.77 30.33 -0.25
CA LEU A 177 23.16 30.03 1.14
C LEU A 177 24.19 31.07 1.60
N PRO A 178 24.04 31.63 2.81
CA PRO A 178 25.04 32.53 3.37
C PRO A 178 26.40 31.83 3.52
N GLU A 179 27.49 32.53 3.19
CA GLU A 179 28.85 32.03 3.44
C GLU A 179 29.04 31.78 4.94
N ARG A 180 29.36 30.55 5.32
CA ARG A 180 29.71 30.22 6.71
C ARG A 180 31.12 30.72 7.00
N GLN A 181 31.29 31.47 8.10
CA GLN A 181 32.62 31.76 8.64
C GLN A 181 33.32 30.43 8.98
N LEU A 182 34.39 30.12 8.23
CA LEU A 182 35.20 28.94 8.47
C LEU A 182 35.97 29.07 9.79
N ASP A 183 35.95 28.02 10.61
CA ASP A 183 36.91 27.87 11.70
C ASP A 183 38.31 27.68 11.08
N PRO A 184 39.27 28.59 11.33
CA PRO A 184 40.58 28.59 10.68
C PRO A 184 41.44 27.35 11.00
N LYS A 185 40.99 26.47 11.90
CA LYS A 185 41.69 25.22 12.27
C LYS A 185 41.28 23.99 11.45
N THR A 186 40.32 24.10 10.54
CA THR A 186 39.88 22.95 9.72
C THR A 186 40.74 22.83 8.45
N PRO A 187 41.57 21.78 8.29
CA PRO A 187 42.43 21.66 7.11
C PRO A 187 41.59 21.36 5.87
N THR A 188 41.67 22.25 4.88
CA THR A 188 41.43 22.03 3.45
C THR A 188 40.24 21.14 3.03
N GLY A 189 39.16 21.78 2.56
CA GLY A 189 38.50 21.34 1.32
C GLY A 189 37.19 20.58 1.44
N ALA A 190 36.09 21.26 1.82
CA ALA A 190 34.79 21.06 1.19
C ALA A 190 33.89 22.26 1.47
N LYS A 191 33.76 23.17 0.49
CA LYS A 191 32.64 24.12 0.44
C LYS A 191 31.35 23.30 0.35
N THR A 192 30.64 23.06 1.45
CA THR A 192 29.31 22.46 1.34
C THR A 192 28.27 23.57 1.33
N ASP A 193 28.11 24.22 0.17
CA ASP A 193 26.94 25.06 -0.17
C ASP A 193 25.68 24.20 -0.37
N ARG A 194 25.54 23.12 0.39
CA ARG A 194 24.47 22.14 0.25
C ARG A 194 23.85 21.80 1.59
N VAL A 195 22.56 21.51 1.57
CA VAL A 195 21.73 21.28 2.76
C VAL A 195 21.17 19.87 2.80
N ASP A 196 20.75 19.43 3.98
CA ASP A 196 20.23 18.08 4.23
C ASP A 196 18.72 18.00 4.03
N LEU A 197 18.01 19.10 4.28
CA LEU A 197 16.56 19.20 4.10
C LEU A 197 16.19 20.49 3.39
N ILE A 198 15.33 20.39 2.38
CA ILE A 198 14.60 21.52 1.81
C ILE A 198 13.12 21.23 1.95
N THR A 199 12.33 22.20 2.40
CA THR A 199 10.87 22.09 2.44
C THR A 199 10.18 23.19 1.65
N MET A 200 9.04 22.85 1.07
CA MET A 200 8.13 23.77 0.39
C MET A 200 6.70 23.40 0.79
N SER A 201 5.99 24.27 1.49
CA SER A 201 4.59 24.02 1.85
C SER A 201 3.74 25.18 1.39
N TYR A 202 2.83 24.91 0.46
CA TYR A 202 1.99 25.91 -0.19
C TYR A 202 2.79 27.12 -0.70
N SER A 203 3.88 26.83 -1.41
CA SER A 203 4.77 27.85 -1.96
C SER A 203 5.02 27.65 -3.45
N LEU A 204 5.15 26.41 -3.93
CA LEU A 204 5.47 26.12 -5.33
C LEU A 204 4.34 26.58 -6.28
N SER A 205 3.07 26.42 -5.86
CA SER A 205 1.89 26.91 -6.58
C SER A 205 1.80 28.44 -6.67
N MET A 206 2.48 29.17 -5.78
CA MET A 206 2.50 30.64 -5.74
C MET A 206 3.68 31.25 -6.50
N ILE A 207 4.64 30.45 -6.95
CA ILE A 207 5.84 30.92 -7.66
C ILE A 207 5.59 30.83 -9.17
N PRO A 208 5.51 31.96 -9.90
CA PRO A 208 5.28 31.95 -11.35
C PRO A 208 6.38 31.21 -12.11
N ASP A 209 7.63 31.61 -11.91
CA ASP A 209 8.82 30.96 -12.50
C ASP A 209 9.38 29.90 -11.56
N TYR A 210 8.66 28.78 -11.45
CA TYR A 210 9.03 27.68 -10.55
C TYR A 210 10.17 26.81 -11.09
N TYR A 211 10.38 26.80 -12.41
CA TYR A 211 11.45 26.02 -13.04
C TYR A 211 12.81 26.40 -12.47
N SER A 212 13.12 27.71 -12.44
CA SER A 212 14.39 28.23 -11.92
C SER A 212 14.59 27.91 -10.43
N VAL A 213 13.50 27.95 -9.63
CA VAL A 213 13.55 27.57 -8.22
C VAL A 213 13.88 26.09 -8.09
N VAL A 214 13.10 25.20 -8.71
CA VAL A 214 13.29 23.73 -8.64
C VAL A 214 14.69 23.31 -9.12
N ASP A 215 15.19 23.93 -10.19
CA ASP A 215 16.55 23.68 -10.69
C ASP A 215 17.61 24.12 -9.69
N SER A 216 17.42 25.27 -9.04
CA SER A 216 18.33 25.72 -7.99
C SER A 216 18.34 24.78 -6.77
N LEU A 217 17.20 24.21 -6.39
CA LEU A 217 17.11 23.27 -5.26
C LEU A 217 17.96 22.02 -5.51
N THR A 218 17.98 21.52 -6.75
CA THR A 218 18.78 20.34 -7.13
C THR A 218 20.26 20.57 -6.86
N SER A 219 20.78 21.75 -7.20
CA SER A 219 22.20 22.11 -6.97
C SER A 219 22.55 22.30 -5.49
N ARG A 220 21.54 22.59 -4.64
CA ARG A 220 21.67 22.91 -3.21
C ARG A 220 21.45 21.72 -2.30
N LEU A 221 20.93 20.62 -2.81
CA LEU A 221 20.67 19.44 -1.99
C LEU A 221 21.94 18.57 -1.94
N LYS A 222 22.33 18.12 -0.74
CA LYS A 222 23.38 17.09 -0.60
C LYS A 222 22.91 15.81 -1.28
N SER A 223 23.84 14.94 -1.68
CA SER A 223 23.51 13.64 -2.30
C SER A 223 22.61 12.77 -1.41
N THR A 224 22.74 12.88 -0.09
CA THR A 224 21.89 12.20 0.90
C THR A 224 20.70 13.03 1.39
N GLY A 225 20.53 14.25 0.87
CA GLY A 225 19.52 15.21 1.31
C GLY A 225 18.11 14.86 0.83
N LEU A 226 17.13 15.50 1.45
CA LEU A 226 15.70 15.29 1.22
C LEU A 226 14.99 16.58 0.83
N LEU A 227 14.00 16.46 -0.04
CA LEU A 227 13.10 17.53 -0.43
C LEU A 227 11.67 17.17 -0.02
N GLY A 228 11.07 17.92 0.89
CA GLY A 228 9.67 17.78 1.28
C GLY A 228 8.79 18.85 0.64
N VAL A 229 7.80 18.46 -0.15
CA VAL A 229 6.84 19.38 -0.78
C VAL A 229 5.42 18.99 -0.39
N CYS A 230 4.63 19.95 0.04
CA CYS A 230 3.18 19.79 0.16
C CYS A 230 2.49 20.95 -0.53
N ASP A 231 1.71 20.67 -1.57
CA ASP A 231 1.07 21.72 -2.35
C ASP A 231 -0.24 21.25 -2.99
N PHE A 232 -1.00 22.20 -3.51
CA PHE A 232 -2.22 21.93 -4.25
C PHE A 232 -1.91 21.56 -5.71
N TYR A 233 -2.80 20.78 -6.31
CA TYR A 233 -2.62 20.36 -7.71
C TYR A 233 -3.93 19.99 -8.37
N VAL A 234 -3.94 19.94 -9.70
CA VAL A 234 -5.03 19.38 -10.48
C VAL A 234 -4.43 18.61 -11.66
N GLN A 235 -4.79 17.34 -11.83
CA GLN A 235 -4.16 16.50 -12.85
C GLN A 235 -5.12 15.45 -13.42
N SER A 236 -5.04 15.20 -14.72
CA SER A 236 -5.75 14.10 -15.38
C SER A 236 -4.97 12.80 -15.23
N ILE A 237 -5.67 11.66 -15.27
CA ILE A 237 -4.99 10.36 -15.23
C ILE A 237 -4.20 10.10 -16.51
N VAL A 238 -4.68 10.64 -17.62
CA VAL A 238 -4.04 10.57 -18.95
C VAL A 238 -2.65 11.23 -18.93
N ASP A 239 -2.45 12.25 -18.10
CA ASP A 239 -1.18 12.98 -18.03
C ASP A 239 -0.07 12.16 -17.33
N VAL A 240 -0.46 11.12 -16.56
CA VAL A 240 0.43 10.34 -15.68
C VAL A 240 0.57 8.90 -16.13
N SER A 241 -0.38 8.36 -16.90
CA SER A 241 -0.46 6.92 -17.22
C SER A 241 0.75 6.34 -17.96
N THR A 242 1.59 7.18 -18.57
CA THR A 242 2.81 6.76 -19.28
C THR A 242 4.07 6.84 -18.42
N ARG A 243 3.98 7.25 -17.16
CA ARG A 243 5.13 7.52 -16.29
C ARG A 243 5.32 6.42 -15.25
N ASN A 244 6.50 5.80 -15.24
CA ASN A 244 6.88 4.71 -14.35
C ASN A 244 7.79 5.14 -13.17
N TYR A 245 8.16 6.42 -13.08
CA TYR A 245 9.05 6.97 -12.04
C TYR A 245 8.31 7.70 -10.90
N THR A 246 6.99 7.69 -10.94
CA THR A 246 6.15 8.28 -9.91
C THR A 246 6.05 7.36 -8.68
N GLY A 247 5.56 7.90 -7.56
CA GLY A 247 5.32 7.11 -6.34
C GLY A 247 3.96 6.40 -6.31
N GLY A 248 3.30 6.26 -7.45
CA GLY A 248 1.98 5.65 -7.60
C GLY A 248 0.92 6.61 -8.14
N ALA A 249 -0.13 6.05 -8.73
CA ALA A 249 -1.23 6.81 -9.34
C ALA A 249 -2.48 6.92 -8.47
N PHE A 250 -2.50 6.23 -7.32
CA PHE A 250 -3.64 6.20 -6.40
C PHE A 250 -4.07 7.61 -5.94
N ASN A 251 -5.37 7.90 -6.02
CA ASN A 251 -5.99 9.19 -5.70
C ASN A 251 -5.41 10.42 -6.45
N ARG A 252 -4.57 10.20 -7.48
CA ARG A 252 -3.94 11.29 -8.23
C ARG A 252 -4.90 11.98 -9.18
N HIS A 253 -5.84 11.24 -9.77
CA HIS A 253 -6.81 11.77 -10.72
C HIS A 253 -7.75 12.81 -10.09
N VAL A 254 -7.96 13.93 -10.80
CA VAL A 254 -9.03 14.90 -10.54
C VAL A 254 -9.92 14.92 -11.77
N ASN A 255 -11.24 14.77 -11.60
CA ASN A 255 -12.19 14.79 -12.71
C ASN A 255 -12.25 16.17 -13.41
N TRP A 256 -12.79 16.24 -14.62
CA TRP A 256 -12.75 17.48 -15.42
C TRP A 256 -13.41 18.68 -14.71
N LEU A 257 -14.59 18.49 -14.12
CA LEU A 257 -15.30 19.53 -13.38
C LEU A 257 -14.47 20.07 -12.22
N GLY A 258 -13.88 19.18 -11.42
CA GLY A 258 -13.01 19.54 -10.31
C GLY A 258 -11.77 20.29 -10.76
N ARG A 259 -11.14 19.89 -11.88
CA ARG A 259 -9.99 20.61 -12.42
C ARG A 259 -10.34 22.03 -12.84
N VAL A 260 -11.47 22.21 -13.54
CA VAL A 260 -11.92 23.55 -13.98
C VAL A 260 -12.28 24.42 -12.79
N PHE A 261 -13.07 23.88 -11.85
CA PHE A 261 -13.52 24.61 -10.67
C PHE A 261 -12.33 25.06 -9.80
N TRP A 262 -11.43 24.13 -9.44
CA TRP A 262 -10.31 24.46 -8.56
C TRP A 262 -9.32 25.42 -9.21
N ARG A 263 -9.04 25.28 -10.52
CA ARG A 263 -8.22 26.26 -11.25
C ARG A 263 -8.81 27.66 -11.15
N ALA A 264 -10.08 27.81 -11.51
CA ALA A 264 -10.75 29.10 -11.45
C ALA A 264 -10.75 29.68 -10.04
N TRP A 265 -11.00 28.85 -9.01
CA TRP A 265 -10.99 29.28 -7.61
C TRP A 265 -9.63 29.86 -7.19
N PHE A 266 -8.54 29.14 -7.47
CA PHE A 266 -7.20 29.56 -7.06
C PHE A 266 -6.62 30.68 -7.95
N ASP A 267 -7.07 30.79 -9.20
CA ASP A 267 -6.68 31.88 -10.10
C ASP A 267 -7.16 33.25 -9.57
N PHE A 268 -8.28 33.31 -8.82
CA PHE A 268 -8.72 34.54 -8.14
C PHE A 268 -7.67 35.08 -7.16
N ASP A 269 -6.93 34.18 -6.50
CA ASP A 269 -5.84 34.51 -5.57
C ASP A 269 -4.46 34.54 -6.27
N ARG A 270 -4.43 34.50 -7.60
CA ARG A 270 -3.21 34.39 -8.43
C ARG A 270 -2.34 33.16 -8.10
N VAL A 271 -2.96 32.08 -7.66
CA VAL A 271 -2.29 30.80 -7.40
C VAL A 271 -2.52 29.86 -8.58
N SER A 272 -1.45 29.44 -9.25
CA SER A 272 -1.57 28.63 -10.47
C SER A 272 -1.58 27.14 -10.16
N LEU A 273 -2.76 26.53 -10.23
CA LEU A 273 -2.93 25.07 -10.11
C LEU A 273 -2.69 24.36 -11.45
N GLU A 274 -1.42 24.08 -11.74
CA GLU A 274 -1.01 23.31 -12.91
C GLU A 274 -0.36 21.98 -12.53
N ALA A 275 -0.66 20.93 -13.30
CA ALA A 275 -0.02 19.61 -13.15
C ALA A 275 1.51 19.69 -13.33
N ALA A 276 1.97 20.58 -14.21
CA ALA A 276 3.37 20.75 -14.58
C ALA A 276 4.30 21.02 -13.38
N ARG A 277 3.79 21.64 -12.31
CA ARG A 277 4.57 21.92 -11.09
C ARG A 277 5.03 20.66 -10.37
N ARG A 278 4.07 19.74 -10.13
CA ARG A 278 4.37 18.43 -9.55
C ARG A 278 5.16 17.57 -10.53
N ASP A 279 4.84 17.66 -11.82
CA ASP A 279 5.51 16.86 -12.85
C ASP A 279 6.99 17.20 -13.00
N TYR A 280 7.33 18.50 -12.98
CA TYR A 280 8.71 18.94 -13.05
C TYR A 280 9.49 18.56 -11.78
N LEU A 281 8.83 18.62 -10.62
CA LEU A 281 9.39 18.15 -9.36
C LEU A 281 9.75 16.65 -9.42
N GLU A 282 8.79 15.81 -9.84
CA GLU A 282 8.97 14.38 -10.01
C GLU A 282 9.96 14.03 -11.14
N TYR A 283 10.23 14.94 -12.08
CA TYR A 283 11.24 14.78 -13.13
C TYR A 283 12.67 15.15 -12.67
N LYS A 284 12.79 16.12 -11.75
CA LYS A 284 14.09 16.59 -11.25
C LYS A 284 14.60 15.79 -10.06
N PHE A 285 13.71 15.18 -9.29
CA PHE A 285 14.04 14.43 -8.08
C PHE A 285 13.62 12.96 -8.18
N GLY A 286 14.35 12.09 -7.49
CA GLY A 286 13.93 10.71 -7.26
C GLY A 286 12.83 10.65 -6.21
N THR A 287 11.76 9.89 -6.46
CA THR A 287 10.60 9.81 -5.56
C THR A 287 10.85 8.80 -4.44
N VAL A 288 10.94 9.28 -3.19
CA VAL A 288 10.98 8.42 -1.99
C VAL A 288 9.56 8.09 -1.55
N ILE A 289 8.75 9.11 -1.26
CA ILE A 289 7.32 8.96 -0.93
C ILE A 289 6.54 9.99 -1.72
N SER A 290 5.41 9.58 -2.29
CA SER A 290 4.43 10.47 -2.91
C SER A 290 3.04 10.04 -2.47
N ALA A 291 2.29 10.98 -1.93
CA ALA A 291 0.91 10.79 -1.51
C ALA A 291 0.00 11.86 -2.10
N SER A 292 -1.28 11.53 -2.29
CA SER A 292 -2.31 12.42 -2.82
C SER A 292 -3.60 12.25 -2.05
N ASP A 293 -4.20 13.38 -1.68
CA ASP A 293 -5.39 13.40 -0.82
C ASP A 293 -6.24 14.66 -1.11
N ARG A 294 -7.40 14.77 -0.46
CA ARG A 294 -8.43 15.78 -0.68
C ARG A 294 -8.88 16.38 0.64
N ASN A 295 -8.90 17.70 0.72
CA ASN A 295 -9.50 18.39 1.86
C ASN A 295 -11.03 18.49 1.70
N TYR A 296 -11.75 17.47 2.16
CA TYR A 296 -13.22 17.40 2.07
C TYR A 296 -13.96 18.42 2.94
N LEU A 297 -13.35 18.95 4.00
CA LEU A 297 -13.94 20.01 4.83
C LEU A 297 -14.23 21.28 4.02
N LEU A 298 -13.51 21.49 2.92
CA LEU A 298 -13.64 22.64 2.03
C LEU A 298 -14.01 22.23 0.60
N GLY A 299 -14.80 21.17 0.43
CA GLY A 299 -15.31 20.75 -0.88
C GLY A 299 -14.40 19.78 -1.65
N GLY A 300 -13.34 19.25 -1.03
CA GLY A 300 -12.46 18.24 -1.62
C GLY A 300 -11.27 18.85 -2.37
N ILE A 301 -10.61 19.86 -1.78
CA ILE A 301 -9.47 20.54 -2.42
C ILE A 301 -8.31 19.54 -2.62
N PRO A 302 -7.83 19.33 -3.86
CA PRO A 302 -6.74 18.41 -4.17
C PRO A 302 -5.36 18.91 -3.75
N TYR A 303 -4.69 18.12 -2.91
CA TYR A 303 -3.31 18.36 -2.51
C TYR A 303 -2.46 17.09 -2.57
N TYR A 304 -1.15 17.27 -2.63
CA TYR A 304 -0.18 16.19 -2.63
C TYR A 304 0.91 16.42 -1.59
N ILE A 305 1.54 15.32 -1.20
CA ILE A 305 2.76 15.31 -0.39
C ILE A 305 3.82 14.58 -1.21
N PHE A 306 4.99 15.17 -1.36
CA PHE A 306 6.12 14.59 -2.06
C PHE A 306 7.36 14.68 -1.19
N VAL A 307 8.01 13.54 -0.97
CA VAL A 307 9.34 13.43 -0.37
C VAL A 307 10.27 12.90 -1.45
N GLY A 308 11.17 13.76 -1.90
CA GLY A 308 12.15 13.47 -2.94
C GLY A 308 13.58 13.44 -2.43
N CYS A 309 14.45 12.92 -3.26
CA CYS A 309 15.91 12.93 -3.08
C CYS A 309 16.59 13.29 -4.42
N PRO A 310 17.88 13.65 -4.43
CA PRO A 310 18.59 13.90 -5.68
C PRO A 310 18.52 12.69 -6.63
N LYS A 311 18.18 12.93 -7.90
CA LYS A 311 18.16 11.86 -8.92
C LYS A 311 19.55 11.41 -9.39
N GLU A 312 20.60 12.11 -8.95
CA GLU A 312 22.02 11.91 -9.31
C GLU A 312 22.63 10.57 -8.83
N PHE A 313 21.82 9.67 -8.26
CA PHE A 313 22.19 8.26 -8.29
C PHE A 313 22.67 7.91 -9.71
N ALA A 314 22.02 8.32 -10.80
CA ALA A 314 22.31 7.90 -12.17
C ALA A 314 23.66 8.29 -12.85
N SER A 315 24.46 9.23 -12.32
CA SER A 315 25.63 9.77 -13.05
C SER A 315 27.00 9.34 -12.51
N THR A 316 27.05 8.43 -11.53
CA THR A 316 28.31 7.87 -10.99
C THR A 316 28.45 6.37 -11.31
N PRO A 317 29.68 5.85 -11.52
CA PRO A 317 29.92 4.41 -11.74
C PRO A 317 29.36 3.50 -10.64
N THR A 318 29.21 4.03 -9.42
CA THR A 318 28.57 3.41 -8.26
C THR A 318 27.10 3.09 -8.46
N ALA A 319 26.39 3.84 -9.28
CA ALA A 319 24.97 3.67 -9.54
C ALA A 319 24.66 2.45 -10.37
N GLN A 320 25.47 2.26 -11.42
CA GLN A 320 25.37 1.11 -12.30
C GLN A 320 25.60 -0.15 -11.47
N ASN A 321 26.70 -0.19 -10.72
CA ASN A 321 26.98 -1.25 -9.76
C ASN A 321 25.84 -1.49 -8.76
N THR A 322 25.06 -0.45 -8.42
CA THR A 322 23.91 -0.57 -7.51
C THR A 322 22.68 -1.14 -8.23
N ILE A 323 22.36 -0.67 -9.44
CA ILE A 323 21.29 -1.22 -10.30
C ILE A 323 21.57 -2.68 -10.61
N GLU A 324 22.81 -3.01 -10.93
CA GLU A 324 23.30 -4.35 -11.20
C GLU A 324 23.24 -5.27 -9.98
N LYS A 325 23.66 -4.78 -8.80
CA LYS A 325 23.47 -5.50 -7.54
C LYS A 325 22.00 -5.72 -7.23
N LEU A 326 21.14 -4.72 -7.48
CA LEU A 326 19.71 -4.83 -7.26
C LEU A 326 19.11 -5.87 -8.21
N ASP A 327 19.43 -5.81 -9.49
CA ASP A 327 18.99 -6.79 -10.51
C ASP A 327 19.41 -8.21 -10.14
N ALA A 328 20.68 -8.42 -9.78
CA ALA A 328 21.19 -9.69 -9.30
C ALA A 328 20.45 -10.17 -8.04
N SER A 329 20.15 -9.24 -7.14
CA SER A 329 19.36 -9.52 -5.94
C SER A 329 17.90 -9.87 -6.26
N PHE A 330 17.38 -9.50 -7.44
CA PHE A 330 16.03 -9.82 -7.88
C PHE A 330 15.97 -11.12 -8.70
N THR A 331 17.01 -11.46 -9.45
CA THR A 331 17.03 -12.59 -10.42
C THR A 331 17.84 -13.81 -9.98
N GLU A 332 18.58 -13.74 -8.85
CA GLU A 332 19.48 -14.80 -8.31
C GLU A 332 20.80 -15.01 -9.06
N SER A 333 21.17 -14.12 -9.99
CA SER A 333 22.42 -14.23 -10.75
C SER A 333 23.69 -13.90 -9.91
N PRO A 334 24.79 -14.67 -10.01
CA PRO A 334 26.10 -14.28 -9.49
C PRO A 334 26.81 -13.29 -10.45
N TYR A 335 27.10 -12.07 -10.00
CA TYR A 335 27.70 -11.03 -10.86
C TYR A 335 29.19 -11.27 -11.20
N LEU A 336 29.56 -10.99 -12.45
CA LEU A 336 30.90 -10.60 -12.91
C LEU A 336 30.85 -9.14 -13.41
N LEU A 337 31.78 -8.30 -12.97
CA LEU A 337 32.03 -6.94 -13.49
C LEU A 337 32.74 -6.99 -14.84
N PRO A 338 32.52 -6.00 -15.73
CA PRO A 338 33.64 -5.16 -16.14
C PRO A 338 33.32 -3.67 -16.43
N ALA A 339 34.34 -2.84 -16.17
CA ALA A 339 34.41 -1.43 -16.52
C ALA A 339 34.57 -1.21 -18.03
N ASN A 340 33.56 -0.68 -18.73
CA ASN A 340 33.69 0.26 -19.87
C ASN A 340 32.32 0.52 -20.54
N HIS A 341 31.63 1.59 -20.12
CA HIS A 341 30.18 1.66 -20.24
C HIS A 341 29.57 2.25 -21.54
N GLN A 342 30.34 2.92 -22.39
CA GLN A 342 29.75 3.54 -23.59
C GLN A 342 29.63 2.57 -24.79
N LYS A 343 30.56 1.62 -24.94
CA LYS A 343 30.49 0.60 -26.01
C LYS A 343 29.61 -0.60 -25.65
N GLU A 344 29.31 -0.80 -24.37
CA GLU A 344 28.44 -1.90 -23.93
C GLU A 344 26.96 -1.54 -23.94
N MET A 345 26.55 -0.27 -23.86
CA MET A 345 25.13 0.11 -23.95
C MET A 345 24.54 -0.17 -25.34
N GLU A 346 25.28 0.13 -26.42
CA GLU A 346 24.86 -0.22 -27.79
C GLU A 346 24.79 -1.75 -27.97
N LYS A 347 25.72 -2.50 -27.36
CA LYS A 347 25.68 -3.96 -27.34
C LYS A 347 24.63 -4.55 -26.40
N ALA A 348 24.25 -3.89 -25.32
CA ALA A 348 23.30 -4.36 -24.31
C ALA A 348 21.86 -4.26 -24.80
N VAL A 349 21.53 -3.27 -25.65
CA VAL A 349 20.24 -3.21 -26.34
C VAL A 349 20.08 -4.41 -27.28
N GLU A 350 21.14 -4.84 -27.97
CA GLU A 350 21.12 -6.05 -28.83
C GLU A 350 21.27 -7.38 -28.05
N LYS A 351 22.07 -7.43 -26.97
CA LYS A 351 22.26 -8.61 -26.09
C LYS A 351 21.15 -8.81 -25.05
N SER A 352 20.30 -7.81 -24.81
CA SER A 352 19.16 -7.88 -23.86
C SER A 352 18.23 -9.07 -24.11
N SER A 353 18.27 -9.64 -25.31
CA SER A 353 17.48 -10.80 -25.70
C SER A 353 17.90 -12.14 -25.08
N ASN A 354 19.06 -12.23 -24.40
CA ASN A 354 19.62 -13.50 -23.92
C ASN A 354 19.85 -13.62 -22.40
N GLU A 355 19.73 -12.54 -21.61
CA GLU A 355 19.95 -12.57 -20.14
C GLU A 355 18.64 -12.31 -19.38
N ILE A 356 18.38 -13.09 -18.32
CA ILE A 356 17.20 -12.93 -17.46
C ILE A 356 17.38 -11.66 -16.61
N ARG A 357 16.53 -10.65 -16.83
CA ARG A 357 16.57 -9.36 -16.12
C ARG A 357 15.27 -9.09 -15.37
N SER A 358 15.36 -8.30 -14.30
CA SER A 358 14.19 -7.90 -13.50
C SER A 358 13.38 -6.78 -14.18
N LYS A 359 12.09 -6.69 -13.86
CA LYS A 359 11.18 -5.59 -14.28
C LYS A 359 11.73 -4.21 -13.90
N ALA A 360 12.35 -4.15 -12.72
CA ALA A 360 13.00 -2.95 -12.21
C ALA A 360 14.18 -2.55 -13.10
N TYR A 361 15.03 -3.50 -13.50
CA TYR A 361 16.14 -3.25 -14.40
C TYR A 361 15.68 -2.79 -15.79
N GLU A 362 14.72 -3.49 -16.41
CA GLU A 362 14.16 -3.10 -17.71
C GLU A 362 13.64 -1.66 -17.68
N SER A 363 12.87 -1.31 -16.64
CA SER A 363 12.33 0.04 -16.45
C SER A 363 13.42 1.09 -16.18
N ALA A 364 14.47 0.72 -15.43
CA ALA A 364 15.61 1.58 -15.17
C ALA A 364 16.38 1.90 -16.46
N VAL A 365 16.64 0.91 -17.31
CA VAL A 365 17.33 1.10 -18.60
C VAL A 365 16.56 2.07 -19.50
N ILE A 366 15.23 1.86 -19.64
CA ILE A 366 14.37 2.76 -20.41
C ILE A 366 14.45 4.19 -19.87
N ASN A 367 14.32 4.36 -18.56
CA ASN A 367 14.33 5.69 -17.95
C ASN A 367 15.68 6.40 -18.10
N LEU A 368 16.78 5.69 -17.88
CA LEU A 368 18.12 6.23 -18.05
C LEU A 368 18.37 6.66 -19.50
N SER A 369 17.92 5.88 -20.49
CA SER A 369 18.04 6.22 -21.90
C SER A 369 17.28 7.50 -22.28
N ALA A 370 16.18 7.78 -21.58
CA ALA A 370 15.34 8.97 -21.78
C ALA A 370 15.66 10.12 -20.80
N ASN A 371 16.73 10.01 -20.01
CA ASN A 371 17.10 10.96 -18.95
C ASN A 371 15.95 11.24 -17.94
N LEU A 372 15.13 10.22 -17.69
CA LEU A 372 14.06 10.21 -16.70
C LEU A 372 14.59 9.65 -15.37
N PRO A 373 14.01 10.03 -14.22
CA PRO A 373 14.34 9.40 -12.94
C PRO A 373 14.04 7.91 -12.95
N LEU A 374 14.76 7.13 -12.15
CA LEU A 374 14.45 5.73 -11.93
C LEU A 374 13.06 5.54 -11.29
N PRO A 375 12.46 4.34 -11.38
CA PRO A 375 11.28 3.99 -10.61
C PRO A 375 11.42 4.27 -9.11
N SER A 376 10.33 4.65 -8.44
CA SER A 376 10.35 5.00 -7.00
C SER A 376 10.89 3.88 -6.09
N SER A 377 10.81 2.62 -6.52
CA SER A 377 11.38 1.46 -5.82
C SER A 377 12.91 1.52 -5.64
N PHE A 378 13.61 2.29 -6.47
CA PHE A 378 15.07 2.46 -6.39
C PHE A 378 15.50 3.47 -5.32
N TYR A 379 14.60 4.34 -4.87
CA TYR A 379 14.89 5.37 -3.87
C TYR A 379 14.33 5.03 -2.48
N GLN A 380 13.82 3.82 -2.29
CA GLN A 380 13.36 3.32 -0.99
C GLN A 380 14.55 2.91 -0.12
N ASN A 381 14.42 3.02 1.19
CA ASN A 381 15.45 2.52 2.13
C ASN A 381 15.57 0.99 2.09
N HIS A 382 14.48 0.30 1.74
CA HIS A 382 14.41 -1.15 1.63
C HIS A 382 13.95 -1.56 0.24
N HIS A 383 14.60 -2.58 -0.33
CA HIS A 383 14.30 -3.08 -1.68
C HIS A 383 13.56 -4.44 -1.68
N TYR A 384 12.72 -4.68 -0.67
CA TYR A 384 11.92 -5.91 -0.60
C TYR A 384 10.83 -5.94 -1.69
N ARG A 385 10.26 -4.76 -2.00
CA ARG A 385 9.19 -4.58 -2.97
C ARG A 385 9.74 -4.38 -4.38
N ILE A 386 9.45 -5.31 -5.29
CA ILE A 386 9.91 -5.21 -6.68
C ILE A 386 8.97 -4.29 -7.46
N HIS A 387 9.56 -3.51 -8.37
CA HIS A 387 8.80 -2.59 -9.24
C HIS A 387 7.73 -3.33 -10.04
N TYR A 388 6.52 -2.76 -10.04
CA TYR A 388 5.39 -3.14 -10.89
C TYR A 388 4.68 -1.87 -11.37
N ASN A 389 3.94 -1.99 -12.48
CA ASN A 389 3.13 -0.89 -13.00
C ASN A 389 1.71 -0.99 -12.42
N ASP A 390 1.37 -0.10 -11.48
CA ASP A 390 0.08 -0.10 -10.78
C ASP A 390 -1.13 0.27 -11.66
N MET A 391 -0.90 0.77 -12.86
CA MET A 391 -1.94 1.16 -13.81
C MET A 391 -2.44 0.01 -14.70
N LEU A 392 -1.76 -1.15 -14.70
CA LEU A 392 -2.19 -2.26 -15.55
C LEU A 392 -3.58 -2.79 -15.10
N PRO A 393 -4.47 -3.16 -16.04
CA PRO A 393 -5.78 -3.73 -15.73
C PRO A 393 -5.71 -4.91 -14.75
N LYS A 394 -4.70 -5.77 -14.91
CA LYS A 394 -4.49 -6.93 -14.04
C LYS A 394 -4.22 -6.58 -12.58
N HIS A 395 -3.80 -5.36 -12.27
CA HIS A 395 -3.60 -4.90 -10.89
C HIS A 395 -4.75 -4.01 -10.38
N THR A 396 -5.42 -3.27 -11.26
CA THR A 396 -6.53 -2.37 -10.90
C THR A 396 -7.88 -3.09 -10.73
N GLN A 397 -8.02 -4.30 -11.27
CA GLN A 397 -9.24 -5.12 -11.18
C GLN A 397 -9.75 -5.36 -9.75
N PHE A 398 -8.87 -5.30 -8.73
CA PHE A 398 -9.22 -5.53 -7.33
C PHE A 398 -9.80 -4.29 -6.62
N GLN A 399 -9.97 -3.17 -7.32
CA GLN A 399 -10.60 -1.94 -6.79
C GLN A 399 -9.97 -1.43 -5.48
N ASN A 400 -8.64 -1.53 -5.36
CA ASN A 400 -7.89 -1.13 -4.16
C ASN A 400 -8.32 -1.86 -2.88
N GLU A 401 -8.71 -3.12 -2.99
CA GLU A 401 -9.08 -3.97 -1.87
C GLU A 401 -8.26 -5.25 -1.86
N TYR A 402 -7.73 -5.63 -0.68
CA TYR A 402 -7.17 -6.97 -0.48
C TYR A 402 -8.29 -7.97 -0.16
N ILE A 403 -8.09 -9.24 -0.52
CA ILE A 403 -9.12 -10.26 -0.35
C ILE A 403 -9.08 -10.82 1.08
N TYR A 404 -7.89 -11.13 1.59
CA TYR A 404 -7.71 -11.85 2.86
C TYR A 404 -6.86 -11.03 3.85
N ALA A 405 -7.36 -10.85 5.07
CA ALA A 405 -6.61 -10.21 6.16
C ALA A 405 -5.70 -11.18 6.94
N PHE A 406 -5.88 -12.48 6.73
CA PHE A 406 -5.12 -13.59 7.33
C PHE A 406 -5.10 -14.79 6.39
N THR A 407 -4.17 -15.71 6.60
CA THR A 407 -3.96 -16.90 5.75
C THR A 407 -4.81 -18.10 6.23
N TRP A 408 -5.27 -18.95 5.32
CA TRP A 408 -6.14 -20.13 5.57
C TRP A 408 -5.37 -21.47 5.46
N GLU A 409 -4.05 -21.42 5.57
CA GLU A 409 -3.16 -22.55 5.35
C GLU A 409 -2.32 -22.74 6.60
N ASP A 410 -2.40 -23.93 7.20
CA ASP A 410 -1.68 -24.22 8.44
C ASP A 410 -0.16 -24.32 8.22
N PRO A 411 0.63 -23.34 8.70
CA PRO A 411 2.07 -23.37 8.49
C PRO A 411 2.76 -24.50 9.27
N ARG A 412 2.13 -25.08 10.30
CA ARG A 412 2.70 -26.23 11.02
C ARG A 412 2.81 -27.45 10.11
N VAL A 413 1.84 -27.62 9.21
CA VAL A 413 1.86 -28.70 8.22
C VAL A 413 2.91 -28.41 7.15
N ASP A 414 3.04 -27.15 6.73
CA ASP A 414 4.05 -26.71 5.77
C ASP A 414 5.47 -27.02 6.28
N HIS A 415 5.80 -26.65 7.53
CA HIS A 415 7.11 -26.98 8.12
C HIS A 415 7.40 -28.48 8.16
N ARG A 416 6.42 -29.28 8.55
CA ARG A 416 6.57 -30.74 8.63
C ARG A 416 6.80 -31.38 7.27
N LEU A 417 6.13 -30.88 6.22
CA LEU A 417 6.20 -31.42 4.88
C LEU A 417 7.42 -30.92 4.09
N LEU A 418 7.74 -29.63 4.24
CA LEU A 418 8.77 -28.96 3.47
C LEU A 418 10.15 -29.02 4.13
N ASN A 419 10.25 -29.18 5.45
CA ASN A 419 11.53 -29.19 6.17
C ASN A 419 12.46 -28.04 5.72
N ILE A 420 11.96 -26.80 5.84
CA ILE A 420 12.63 -25.59 5.35
C ILE A 420 13.96 -25.39 6.08
N GLY A 421 15.04 -25.21 5.31
CA GLY A 421 16.39 -24.92 5.79
C GLY A 421 16.97 -23.62 5.20
N SER A 422 18.22 -23.32 5.57
CA SER A 422 18.89 -22.06 5.18
C SER A 422 19.29 -21.99 3.71
N ASP A 423 19.41 -23.12 3.02
CA ASP A 423 19.75 -23.17 1.60
C ASP A 423 18.53 -23.08 0.67
N ASP A 424 17.33 -23.01 1.26
CA ASP A 424 16.10 -23.01 0.48
C ASP A 424 15.82 -21.64 -0.17
N VAL A 425 15.43 -21.73 -1.43
CA VAL A 425 14.84 -20.63 -2.21
C VAL A 425 13.37 -20.99 -2.40
N ILE A 426 12.51 -20.21 -1.77
CA ILE A 426 11.08 -20.50 -1.68
C ILE A 426 10.32 -19.51 -2.55
N LEU A 427 9.43 -20.00 -3.40
CA LEU A 427 8.38 -19.21 -4.02
C LEU A 427 7.07 -19.54 -3.31
N ALA A 428 6.34 -18.54 -2.84
CA ALA A 428 5.07 -18.75 -2.17
C ALA A 428 4.08 -17.63 -2.53
N ILE A 429 2.81 -17.96 -2.64
CA ILE A 429 1.77 -16.95 -2.81
C ILE A 429 1.71 -16.08 -1.55
N THR A 430 1.65 -14.75 -1.71
CA THR A 430 1.70 -13.82 -0.57
C THR A 430 0.49 -14.01 0.35
N SER A 431 -0.73 -14.05 -0.20
CA SER A 431 -1.96 -14.06 0.59
C SER A 431 -1.93 -12.88 1.59
N ALA A 432 -2.24 -13.09 2.87
CA ALA A 432 -2.10 -12.06 3.91
C ALA A 432 -0.66 -11.87 4.41
N GLY A 433 0.32 -12.65 3.93
CA GLY A 433 1.72 -12.59 4.34
C GLY A 433 2.06 -13.38 5.62
N ASP A 434 1.10 -14.06 6.25
CA ASP A 434 1.33 -14.78 7.52
C ASP A 434 2.33 -15.93 7.35
N ASN A 435 2.13 -16.78 6.33
CA ASN A 435 3.03 -17.92 6.08
C ASN A 435 4.39 -17.46 5.55
N ILE A 436 4.46 -16.34 4.81
CA ILE A 436 5.74 -15.74 4.38
C ILE A 436 6.60 -15.39 5.59
N LEU A 437 6.02 -14.70 6.59
CA LEU A 437 6.72 -14.35 7.83
C LEU A 437 7.06 -15.60 8.64
N ASP A 438 6.24 -16.64 8.56
CA ASP A 438 6.52 -17.90 9.24
C ASP A 438 7.68 -18.69 8.61
N TYR A 439 7.79 -18.68 7.28
CA TYR A 439 8.93 -19.28 6.58
C TYR A 439 10.23 -18.52 6.85
N LEU A 440 10.18 -17.17 6.90
CA LEU A 440 11.35 -16.34 7.20
C LEU A 440 11.92 -16.64 8.60
N GLN A 441 11.11 -17.10 9.55
CA GLN A 441 11.61 -17.57 10.86
C GLN A 441 12.50 -18.82 10.76
N LYS A 442 12.60 -19.49 9.61
CA LYS A 442 13.57 -20.57 9.38
C LYS A 442 14.88 -20.10 8.74
N ASN A 443 15.02 -18.79 8.49
CA ASN A 443 16.16 -18.16 7.83
C ASN A 443 16.52 -18.83 6.47
N PRO A 444 15.54 -19.06 5.56
CA PRO A 444 15.84 -19.55 4.22
C PRO A 444 16.69 -18.52 3.46
N ARG A 445 17.43 -18.99 2.45
CA ARG A 445 18.26 -18.13 1.61
C ARG A 445 17.44 -17.03 0.95
N ARG A 446 16.24 -17.37 0.48
CA ARG A 446 15.34 -16.43 -0.18
C ARG A 446 13.88 -16.86 -0.11
N VAL A 447 12.98 -15.88 0.01
CA VAL A 447 11.52 -16.06 -0.14
C VAL A 447 10.99 -15.06 -1.18
N HIS A 448 10.50 -15.58 -2.30
CA HIS A 448 9.74 -14.87 -3.31
C HIS A 448 8.25 -14.95 -2.95
N ALA A 449 7.73 -13.91 -2.32
CA ALA A 449 6.30 -13.73 -2.08
C ALA A 449 5.64 -13.17 -3.36
N VAL A 450 4.63 -13.86 -3.89
CA VAL A 450 4.01 -13.52 -5.18
C VAL A 450 2.52 -13.32 -5.03
N ASP A 451 1.97 -12.21 -5.50
CA ASP A 451 0.52 -12.01 -5.56
C ASP A 451 0.15 -11.04 -6.68
N LEU A 452 -0.92 -11.34 -7.43
CA LEU A 452 -1.41 -10.47 -8.48
C LEU A 452 -2.02 -9.17 -7.91
N ASN A 453 -2.61 -9.26 -6.71
CA ASN A 453 -3.25 -8.13 -6.05
C ASN A 453 -2.21 -7.28 -5.30
N PRO A 454 -2.00 -6.01 -5.69
CA PRO A 454 -1.06 -5.14 -5.00
C PRO A 454 -1.41 -4.94 -3.51
N ASN A 455 -2.70 -4.94 -3.18
CA ASN A 455 -3.18 -4.63 -1.83
C ASN A 455 -2.83 -5.75 -0.82
N GLN A 456 -2.76 -7.00 -1.27
CA GLN A 456 -2.26 -8.11 -0.45
C GLN A 456 -0.79 -7.91 -0.08
N ASN A 457 0.00 -7.49 -1.06
CA ASN A 457 1.41 -7.20 -0.85
C ASN A 457 1.62 -5.95 0.02
N HIS A 458 0.75 -4.93 -0.06
CA HIS A 458 0.78 -3.79 0.87
C HIS A 458 0.55 -4.21 2.32
N LEU A 459 -0.24 -5.27 2.57
CA LEU A 459 -0.42 -5.84 3.91
C LEU A 459 0.84 -6.58 4.40
N LEU A 460 1.53 -7.32 3.53
CA LEU A 460 2.83 -7.90 3.86
C LEU A 460 3.87 -6.81 4.15
N GLU A 461 3.95 -5.76 3.32
CA GLU A 461 4.84 -4.61 3.55
C GLU A 461 4.58 -3.95 4.91
N LEU A 462 3.30 -3.76 5.29
CA LEU A 462 2.95 -3.20 6.60
C LEU A 462 3.45 -4.06 7.77
N LYS A 463 3.35 -5.39 7.65
CA LYS A 463 3.86 -6.32 8.66
C LYS A 463 5.39 -6.24 8.77
N VAL A 464 6.09 -6.23 7.64
CA VAL A 464 7.57 -6.12 7.59
C VAL A 464 8.04 -4.77 8.16
N ALA A 465 7.41 -3.67 7.77
CA ALA A 465 7.70 -2.34 8.33
C ALA A 465 7.46 -2.30 9.85
N SER A 466 6.42 -2.99 10.33
CA SER A 466 6.12 -3.06 11.76
C SER A 466 7.19 -3.82 12.56
N TYR A 467 7.77 -4.91 12.03
CA TYR A 467 8.92 -5.55 12.68
C TYR A 467 10.16 -4.67 12.73
N THR A 468 10.35 -3.86 11.70
CA THR A 468 11.54 -3.00 11.59
C THR A 468 11.47 -1.82 12.55
N ALA A 469 10.28 -1.23 12.76
CA ALA A 469 10.15 0.05 13.47
C ALA A 469 9.38 0.01 14.80
N LEU A 470 8.58 -1.03 15.07
CA LEU A 470 7.69 -1.08 16.23
C LEU A 470 8.12 -2.16 17.21
N GLY A 471 7.85 -1.93 18.50
CA GLY A 471 7.94 -2.99 19.50
C GLY A 471 6.73 -3.92 19.49
N HIS A 472 6.87 -5.11 20.07
CA HIS A 472 5.84 -6.16 20.10
C HIS A 472 4.46 -5.68 20.55
N ARG A 473 4.40 -4.74 21.50
CA ARG A 473 3.13 -4.20 22.01
C ARG A 473 2.29 -3.55 20.92
N ASP A 474 2.91 -2.71 20.10
CA ASP A 474 2.18 -1.96 19.06
C ASP A 474 1.90 -2.88 17.86
N MET A 475 2.82 -3.82 17.56
CA MET A 475 2.59 -4.90 16.60
C MET A 475 1.38 -5.78 16.99
N TRP A 476 1.26 -6.15 18.28
CA TRP A 476 0.11 -6.89 18.80
C TRP A 476 -1.18 -6.10 18.67
N LYS A 477 -1.19 -4.80 18.93
CA LYS A 477 -2.40 -4.00 18.75
C LYS A 477 -2.86 -4.00 17.29
N ILE A 478 -1.93 -3.75 16.36
CA ILE A 478 -2.23 -3.67 14.92
C ILE A 478 -2.75 -5.02 14.38
N PHE A 479 -2.06 -6.13 14.66
CA PHE A 479 -2.36 -7.43 14.05
C PHE A 479 -2.96 -8.46 15.03
N GLY A 480 -2.69 -8.39 16.33
CA GLY A 480 -3.37 -9.23 17.33
C GLY A 480 -4.81 -8.78 17.56
N ASP A 481 -4.97 -7.52 17.98
CA ASP A 481 -6.28 -6.93 18.28
C ASP A 481 -6.98 -6.39 17.02
N GLY A 482 -6.26 -6.22 15.91
CA GLY A 482 -6.78 -5.65 14.66
C GLY A 482 -7.03 -4.15 14.72
N LYS A 483 -6.57 -3.46 15.78
CA LYS A 483 -6.89 -2.04 16.07
C LYS A 483 -5.75 -1.30 16.75
N HIS A 484 -5.56 -0.04 16.37
CA HIS A 484 -4.59 0.84 16.99
C HIS A 484 -5.03 2.31 16.87
N ALA A 485 -5.40 2.95 17.99
CA ALA A 485 -5.90 4.32 18.00
C ALA A 485 -4.93 5.35 17.40
N GLN A 486 -3.63 5.16 17.60
CA GLN A 486 -2.56 6.02 17.04
C GLN A 486 -1.95 5.47 15.74
N PHE A 487 -2.65 4.60 15.00
CA PHE A 487 -2.08 3.98 13.80
C PHE A 487 -1.56 5.01 12.79
N ARG A 488 -2.34 6.08 12.56
CA ARG A 488 -1.96 7.16 11.63
C ARG A 488 -0.66 7.85 12.03
N GLU A 489 -0.49 8.14 13.32
CA GLU A 489 0.73 8.73 13.86
C GLU A 489 1.94 7.80 13.66
N LEU A 490 1.78 6.51 13.96
CA LEU A 490 2.82 5.50 13.73
C LEU A 490 3.15 5.34 12.25
N LEU A 491 2.13 5.39 11.38
CA LEU A 491 2.30 5.29 9.93
C LEU A 491 3.23 6.38 9.41
N ILE A 492 3.00 7.63 9.83
CA ILE A 492 3.80 8.77 9.40
C ILE A 492 5.19 8.77 10.06
N THR A 493 5.24 8.61 11.38
CA THR A 493 6.46 8.91 12.17
C THR A 493 7.43 7.75 12.30
N LYS A 494 6.98 6.50 12.10
CA LYS A 494 7.79 5.29 12.30
C LYS A 494 7.78 4.31 11.13
N LEU A 495 6.62 4.08 10.50
CA LEU A 495 6.50 3.06 9.46
C LEU A 495 6.88 3.59 8.07
N SER A 496 6.66 4.87 7.79
CA SER A 496 6.89 5.48 6.47
C SER A 496 8.30 5.26 5.89
N PRO A 497 9.42 5.22 6.67
CA PRO A 497 10.74 4.95 6.10
C PRO A 497 10.92 3.52 5.61
N HIS A 498 9.98 2.62 5.89
CA HIS A 498 10.09 1.19 5.61
C HIS A 498 8.99 0.66 4.68
N LEU A 499 8.18 1.56 4.12
CA LEU A 499 7.10 1.25 3.18
C LEU A 499 7.45 1.81 1.81
N SER A 500 7.09 1.09 0.74
CA SER A 500 7.06 1.69 -0.59
C SER A 500 6.06 2.85 -0.63
N SER A 501 6.29 3.81 -1.54
CA SER A 501 5.38 4.95 -1.73
C SER A 501 3.92 4.53 -1.95
N GLN A 502 3.70 3.46 -2.73
CA GLN A 502 2.36 2.93 -3.01
C GLN A 502 1.72 2.31 -1.76
N ALA A 503 2.46 1.51 -0.99
CA ALA A 503 1.96 0.93 0.26
C ALA A 503 1.66 2.02 1.29
N PHE A 504 2.50 3.05 1.39
CA PHE A 504 2.26 4.20 2.26
C PHE A 504 0.96 4.92 1.89
N GLN A 505 0.77 5.30 0.61
CA GLN A 505 -0.46 5.94 0.14
C GLN A 505 -1.70 5.08 0.41
N TYR A 506 -1.60 3.76 0.19
CA TYR A 506 -2.68 2.83 0.49
C TYR A 506 -3.11 2.88 1.96
N TRP A 507 -2.14 2.75 2.88
CA TRP A 507 -2.44 2.75 4.31
C TRP A 507 -2.80 4.13 4.87
N LEU A 508 -2.37 5.20 4.21
CA LEU A 508 -2.76 6.57 4.53
C LEU A 508 -4.28 6.78 4.35
N GLU A 509 -4.83 6.28 3.24
CA GLU A 509 -6.27 6.30 2.95
C GLU A 509 -7.05 5.35 3.89
N HIS A 510 -6.43 4.22 4.24
CA HIS A 510 -7.06 3.16 5.03
C HIS A 510 -6.73 3.23 6.53
N THR A 511 -6.34 4.40 7.05
CA THR A 511 -6.05 4.55 8.49
C THR A 511 -7.25 4.18 9.38
N HIS A 512 -8.47 4.41 8.90
CA HIS A 512 -9.72 4.08 9.56
C HIS A 512 -9.88 2.57 9.88
N VAL A 513 -9.20 1.68 9.14
CA VAL A 513 -9.21 0.23 9.38
C VAL A 513 -8.78 -0.08 10.82
N PHE A 514 -7.79 0.66 11.34
CA PHE A 514 -7.23 0.43 12.67
C PHE A 514 -7.73 1.43 13.72
N THR A 515 -8.09 2.64 13.32
CA THR A 515 -8.46 3.72 14.25
C THR A 515 -9.96 3.76 14.55
N SER A 516 -10.81 3.15 13.72
CA SER A 516 -12.26 3.16 13.93
C SER A 516 -12.64 2.53 15.26
N THR A 517 -13.41 3.28 16.06
CA THR A 517 -14.04 2.79 17.28
C THR A 517 -15.15 1.78 16.98
N SER A 518 -15.80 1.91 15.81
CA SER A 518 -16.82 1.00 15.30
C SER A 518 -16.20 -0.22 14.59
N GLY A 519 -16.85 -1.38 14.67
CA GLY A 519 -16.41 -2.65 14.05
C GLY A 519 -15.28 -3.38 14.78
N LYS A 520 -14.74 -4.46 14.19
CA LYS A 520 -13.62 -5.27 14.74
C LYS A 520 -12.26 -5.00 14.08
N GLY A 521 -12.12 -3.90 13.34
CA GLY A 521 -10.84 -3.49 12.76
C GLY A 521 -10.42 -4.36 11.57
N LEU A 522 -9.12 -4.67 11.46
CA LEU A 522 -8.49 -5.36 10.31
C LEU A 522 -9.21 -6.63 9.84
N TYR A 523 -9.77 -7.41 10.76
CA TYR A 523 -10.38 -8.71 10.43
C TYR A 523 -11.83 -8.61 9.97
N GLU A 524 -12.42 -7.42 9.98
CA GLU A 524 -13.73 -7.11 9.37
C GLU A 524 -13.57 -6.20 8.12
N THR A 525 -12.40 -6.22 7.49
CA THR A 525 -12.10 -5.52 6.23
C THR A 525 -11.60 -6.49 5.14
N GLY A 526 -11.40 -6.00 3.92
CA GLY A 526 -11.10 -6.83 2.75
C GLY A 526 -12.28 -7.68 2.27
N GLY A 527 -12.06 -8.50 1.25
CA GLY A 527 -13.07 -9.41 0.70
C GLY A 527 -13.65 -10.38 1.75
N SER A 528 -12.81 -10.94 2.61
CA SER A 528 -13.19 -11.88 3.68
C SER A 528 -14.19 -11.31 4.70
N ARG A 529 -14.29 -9.97 4.80
CA ARG A 529 -15.25 -9.33 5.71
C ARG A 529 -16.68 -9.77 5.49
N HIS A 530 -17.06 -10.06 4.24
CA HIS A 530 -18.45 -10.35 3.89
C HIS A 530 -18.91 -11.65 4.54
N ALA A 531 -18.08 -12.70 4.46
CA ALA A 531 -18.34 -13.97 5.12
C ALA A 531 -18.33 -13.83 6.65
N ILE A 532 -17.32 -13.15 7.21
CA ILE A 532 -17.17 -12.97 8.65
C ILE A 532 -18.34 -12.18 9.24
N ARG A 533 -18.71 -11.05 8.63
CA ARG A 533 -19.85 -10.23 9.08
C ARG A 533 -21.15 -10.99 8.98
N MET A 534 -21.39 -11.73 7.90
CA MET A 534 -22.60 -12.54 7.76
C MET A 534 -22.74 -13.57 8.89
N VAL A 535 -21.69 -14.35 9.15
CA VAL A 535 -21.68 -15.34 10.25
C VAL A 535 -21.96 -14.67 11.60
N ARG A 536 -21.35 -13.51 11.86
CA ARG A 536 -21.56 -12.77 13.10
C ARG A 536 -22.98 -12.18 13.20
N TYR A 537 -23.55 -11.71 12.10
CA TYR A 537 -24.95 -11.27 12.05
C TYR A 537 -25.89 -12.43 12.35
N LEU A 538 -25.64 -13.63 11.82
CA LEU A 538 -26.43 -14.82 12.15
C LEU A 538 -26.34 -15.16 13.63
N PHE A 539 -25.14 -15.13 14.22
CA PHE A 539 -25.00 -15.36 15.67
C PHE A 539 -25.74 -14.33 16.51
N ASN A 540 -25.82 -13.08 16.05
CA ASN A 540 -26.59 -12.05 16.73
C ASN A 540 -28.11 -12.30 16.62
N ILE A 541 -28.62 -12.53 15.40
CA ILE A 541 -30.05 -12.74 15.12
C ILE A 541 -30.60 -13.96 15.86
N PHE A 542 -29.83 -15.05 15.92
CA PHE A 542 -30.23 -16.29 16.59
C PHE A 542 -29.81 -16.37 18.07
N GLY A 543 -29.30 -15.28 18.66
CA GLY A 543 -28.95 -15.23 20.08
C GLY A 543 -27.80 -16.17 20.51
N LEU A 544 -26.93 -16.56 19.58
CA LEU A 544 -25.84 -17.52 19.82
C LEU A 544 -24.55 -16.89 20.36
N GLN A 545 -24.51 -15.58 20.60
CA GLN A 545 -23.28 -14.91 21.03
C GLN A 545 -22.68 -15.49 22.31
N GLY A 546 -23.51 -15.85 23.30
CA GLY A 546 -23.05 -16.50 24.52
C GLY A 546 -22.46 -17.90 24.28
N GLU A 547 -23.02 -18.66 23.35
CA GLU A 547 -22.50 -19.99 22.99
C GLU A 547 -21.18 -19.89 22.20
N VAL A 548 -21.06 -18.90 21.31
CA VAL A 548 -19.80 -18.58 20.61
C VAL A 548 -18.73 -18.15 21.60
N GLN A 549 -19.08 -17.35 22.60
CA GLN A 549 -18.13 -16.98 23.66
C GLN A 549 -17.66 -18.21 24.45
N LYS A 550 -18.59 -19.07 24.91
CA LYS A 550 -18.24 -20.34 25.57
C LYS A 550 -17.35 -21.22 24.71
N MET A 551 -17.60 -21.29 23.40
CA MET A 551 -16.78 -22.03 22.44
C MET A 551 -15.33 -21.51 22.41
N CYS A 552 -15.16 -20.18 22.40
CA CYS A 552 -13.85 -19.53 22.44
C CYS A 552 -13.16 -19.59 23.81
N GLU A 553 -13.87 -19.94 24.88
CA GLU A 553 -13.37 -20.02 26.25
C GLU A 553 -13.20 -21.45 26.77
N ALA A 554 -13.73 -22.45 26.04
CA ALA A 554 -13.67 -23.87 26.39
C ALA A 554 -12.23 -24.32 26.66
N GLN A 555 -12.00 -25.05 27.76
CA GLN A 555 -10.66 -25.52 28.12
C GLN A 555 -10.39 -26.94 27.61
N THR A 556 -11.46 -27.69 27.29
CA THR A 556 -11.36 -29.09 26.83
C THR A 556 -12.16 -29.32 25.55
N LEU A 557 -11.76 -30.34 24.78
CA LEU A 557 -12.53 -30.78 23.61
C LEU A 557 -13.91 -31.31 24.00
N ALA A 558 -14.08 -31.87 25.20
CA ALA A 558 -15.37 -32.36 25.67
C ALA A 558 -16.39 -31.22 25.81
N GLU A 559 -16.01 -30.14 26.50
CA GLU A 559 -16.83 -28.91 26.62
C GLU A 559 -17.17 -28.32 25.24
N GLN A 560 -16.18 -28.21 24.36
CA GLN A 560 -16.36 -27.68 23.01
C GLN A 560 -17.38 -28.52 22.20
N ARG A 561 -17.32 -29.85 22.32
CA ARG A 561 -18.22 -30.79 21.65
C ARG A 561 -19.66 -30.71 22.18
N GLU A 562 -19.86 -30.35 23.44
CA GLU A 562 -21.20 -30.13 24.01
C GLU A 562 -21.86 -28.85 23.49
N ILE A 563 -21.06 -27.81 23.21
CA ILE A 563 -21.53 -26.52 22.69
C ILE A 563 -21.86 -26.60 21.20
N TRP A 564 -21.04 -27.32 20.42
CA TRP A 564 -21.10 -27.34 18.96
C TRP A 564 -22.49 -27.62 18.36
N PRO A 565 -23.30 -28.59 18.82
CA PRO A 565 -24.62 -28.87 18.26
C PRO A 565 -25.55 -27.65 18.22
N ARG A 566 -25.41 -26.70 19.17
CA ARG A 566 -26.23 -25.47 19.21
C ARG A 566 -25.84 -24.50 18.10
N ILE A 567 -24.54 -24.29 17.90
CA ILE A 567 -23.98 -23.44 16.85
C ILE A 567 -24.21 -24.06 15.47
N ARG A 568 -23.93 -25.37 15.35
CA ARG A 568 -24.08 -26.16 14.12
C ARG A 568 -25.49 -26.09 13.53
N LYS A 569 -26.53 -26.13 14.37
CA LYS A 569 -27.94 -26.06 13.93
C LYS A 569 -28.25 -24.81 13.12
N VAL A 570 -27.60 -23.68 13.42
CA VAL A 570 -27.80 -22.42 12.70
C VAL A 570 -26.86 -22.34 11.50
N LEU A 571 -25.55 -22.56 11.71
CA LEU A 571 -24.54 -22.44 10.65
C LEU A 571 -24.75 -23.41 9.49
N LEU A 572 -25.17 -24.64 9.77
CA LEU A 572 -25.35 -25.70 8.77
C LEU A 572 -26.83 -25.99 8.47
N SER A 573 -27.72 -25.04 8.79
CA SER A 573 -29.13 -25.16 8.46
C SER A 573 -29.33 -25.24 6.93
N LYS A 574 -30.21 -26.14 6.49
CA LYS A 574 -30.52 -26.33 5.06
C LYS A 574 -30.96 -25.03 4.35
N PRO A 575 -31.80 -24.16 4.94
CA PRO A 575 -32.21 -22.90 4.31
C PRO A 575 -31.06 -21.91 4.10
N LEU A 576 -30.17 -21.80 5.09
CA LEU A 576 -29.01 -20.91 5.01
C LEU A 576 -28.02 -21.40 3.95
N ASN A 577 -27.74 -22.70 3.92
CA ASN A 577 -26.84 -23.28 2.94
C ASN A 577 -27.42 -23.14 1.52
N TRP A 578 -28.73 -23.36 1.35
CA TRP A 578 -29.41 -23.11 0.08
C TRP A 578 -29.29 -21.64 -0.39
N ALA A 579 -29.47 -20.67 0.52
CA ALA A 579 -29.33 -19.24 0.19
C ALA A 579 -27.87 -18.84 -0.16
N ILE A 580 -26.89 -19.42 0.52
CA ILE A 580 -25.46 -19.17 0.27
C ILE A 580 -24.98 -19.83 -1.02
N VAL A 581 -25.37 -21.09 -1.29
CA VAL A 581 -24.92 -21.88 -2.44
C VAL A 581 -25.65 -21.51 -3.74
N SER A 582 -26.86 -20.96 -3.65
CA SER A 582 -27.61 -20.47 -4.83
C SER A 582 -27.05 -19.16 -5.41
N THR A 583 -26.14 -18.49 -4.70
CA THR A 583 -25.60 -17.19 -5.11
C THR A 583 -24.13 -17.34 -5.52
N GLU A 584 -23.84 -17.61 -6.79
CA GLU A 584 -22.46 -17.71 -7.32
C GLU A 584 -21.61 -16.47 -7.00
N TRP A 585 -22.26 -15.31 -6.98
CA TRP A 585 -21.69 -14.05 -6.55
C TRP A 585 -21.15 -14.08 -5.11
N PHE A 586 -21.76 -14.83 -4.20
CA PHE A 586 -21.32 -14.93 -2.80
C PHE A 586 -20.06 -15.79 -2.66
N ALA A 587 -19.98 -16.94 -3.34
CA ALA A 587 -18.79 -17.79 -3.31
C ALA A 587 -17.55 -17.05 -3.83
N TRP A 588 -17.71 -16.27 -4.89
CA TRP A 588 -16.61 -15.50 -5.46
C TRP A 588 -16.27 -14.24 -4.64
N LYS A 589 -17.26 -13.43 -4.24
CA LYS A 589 -17.00 -12.15 -3.53
C LYS A 589 -16.69 -12.32 -2.03
N ALA A 590 -17.22 -13.34 -1.36
CA ALA A 590 -17.07 -13.53 0.08
C ALA A 590 -16.03 -14.60 0.47
N ALA A 591 -15.83 -15.62 -0.38
CA ALA A 591 -14.86 -16.69 -0.12
C ALA A 591 -13.67 -16.69 -1.11
N GLY A 592 -13.76 -15.96 -2.23
CA GLY A 592 -12.71 -15.93 -3.26
C GLY A 592 -12.63 -17.22 -4.10
N VAL A 593 -13.65 -18.09 -4.04
CA VAL A 593 -13.63 -19.42 -4.68
C VAL A 593 -14.09 -19.32 -6.13
N PRO A 594 -13.26 -19.68 -7.13
CA PRO A 594 -13.66 -19.68 -8.54
C PRO A 594 -14.62 -20.82 -8.88
N ARG A 595 -15.30 -20.67 -10.03
CA ARG A 595 -16.24 -21.68 -10.54
C ARG A 595 -15.58 -23.03 -10.78
N ASN A 596 -14.33 -23.05 -11.28
CA ASN A 596 -13.60 -24.29 -11.56
C ASN A 596 -13.32 -25.09 -10.28
N GLN A 597 -12.88 -24.43 -9.22
CA GLN A 597 -12.70 -25.05 -7.91
C GLN A 597 -14.02 -25.58 -7.34
N ARG A 598 -15.13 -24.83 -7.48
CA ARG A 598 -16.47 -25.32 -7.09
C ARG A 598 -16.85 -26.58 -7.87
N ASN A 599 -16.62 -26.61 -9.18
CA ASN A 599 -16.92 -27.77 -10.02
C ASN A 599 -16.12 -28.99 -9.56
N MET A 600 -14.85 -28.83 -9.17
CA MET A 600 -14.04 -29.92 -8.61
C MET A 600 -14.65 -30.53 -7.34
N ILE A 601 -15.23 -29.72 -6.44
CA ILE A 601 -15.93 -30.22 -5.24
C ILE A 601 -17.15 -31.07 -5.64
N VAL A 602 -17.92 -30.59 -6.63
CA VAL A 602 -19.08 -31.32 -7.13
C VAL A 602 -18.64 -32.63 -7.78
N ASP A 603 -17.65 -32.61 -8.66
CA ASP A 603 -17.20 -33.79 -9.39
C ASP A 603 -16.61 -34.86 -8.44
N ASP A 604 -15.81 -34.47 -7.43
CA ASP A 604 -15.30 -35.40 -6.39
C ASP A 604 -16.45 -36.07 -5.61
N PHE A 605 -17.52 -35.32 -5.31
CA PHE A 605 -18.71 -35.88 -4.67
C PHE A 605 -19.44 -36.91 -5.54
N PHE A 606 -19.54 -36.68 -6.85
CA PHE A 606 -20.16 -37.63 -7.79
C PHE A 606 -19.35 -38.93 -7.86
N ILE A 607 -18.02 -38.83 -7.97
CA ILE A 607 -17.12 -39.98 -8.05
C ILE A 607 -17.23 -40.84 -6.77
N ARG A 608 -17.19 -40.21 -5.60
CA ARG A 608 -17.23 -40.91 -4.30
C ARG A 608 -18.54 -41.65 -4.04
N ASN A 609 -19.66 -41.10 -4.52
CA ASN A 609 -20.98 -41.69 -4.35
C ASN A 609 -21.39 -42.62 -5.50
N GLY A 610 -20.52 -42.85 -6.49
CA GLY A 610 -20.80 -43.72 -7.63
C GLY A 610 -21.96 -43.24 -8.50
N LEU A 611 -22.20 -41.93 -8.56
CA LEU A 611 -23.29 -41.33 -9.32
C LEU A 611 -22.87 -41.19 -10.80
N THR A 612 -23.75 -41.59 -11.74
CA THR A 612 -23.46 -41.48 -13.17
C THR A 612 -23.64 -40.04 -13.68
N SER A 613 -22.84 -39.65 -14.68
CA SER A 613 -22.91 -38.32 -15.32
C SER A 613 -24.29 -37.99 -15.91
N ASP A 614 -25.09 -39.03 -16.22
CA ASP A 614 -26.44 -38.94 -16.80
C ASP A 614 -27.52 -38.58 -15.75
N MET A 615 -27.26 -38.85 -14.46
CA MET A 615 -28.08 -38.35 -13.35
C MET A 615 -27.73 -36.88 -13.16
N LYS A 616 -28.26 -36.03 -14.06
CA LYS A 616 -27.98 -34.59 -14.23
C LYS A 616 -27.58 -33.90 -12.92
N ARG A 617 -26.57 -33.02 -13.02
CA ARG A 617 -26.23 -31.92 -12.08
C ARG A 617 -27.46 -31.07 -11.73
N SER A 618 -28.44 -31.63 -11.05
CA SER A 618 -29.61 -30.92 -10.54
C SER A 618 -29.09 -29.96 -9.48
N LYS A 619 -29.72 -28.78 -9.37
CA LYS A 619 -29.31 -27.76 -8.39
C LYS A 619 -29.32 -28.34 -6.96
N ASP A 620 -30.18 -29.32 -6.69
CA ASP A 620 -30.28 -29.99 -5.41
C ASP A 620 -29.05 -30.85 -5.09
N ILE A 621 -28.52 -31.61 -6.06
CA ILE A 621 -27.32 -32.44 -5.86
C ILE A 621 -26.06 -31.57 -5.71
N SER A 622 -25.95 -30.48 -6.49
CA SER A 622 -24.87 -29.50 -6.32
C SER A 622 -24.94 -28.77 -4.97
N GLY A 623 -26.14 -28.48 -4.48
CA GLY A 623 -26.34 -27.94 -3.13
C GLY A 623 -25.90 -28.93 -2.05
N GLN A 624 -26.25 -30.20 -2.21
CA GLN A 624 -25.88 -31.26 -1.28
C GLN A 624 -24.37 -31.49 -1.22
N SER A 625 -23.67 -31.51 -2.37
CA SER A 625 -22.22 -31.73 -2.38
C SER A 625 -21.45 -30.61 -1.67
N ILE A 626 -21.84 -29.35 -1.86
CA ILE A 626 -21.23 -28.21 -1.15
C ILE A 626 -21.59 -28.25 0.34
N TRP A 627 -22.83 -28.58 0.69
CA TRP A 627 -23.22 -28.74 2.09
C TRP A 627 -22.39 -29.81 2.80
N GLU A 628 -22.22 -30.97 2.17
CA GLU A 628 -21.42 -32.06 2.71
C GLU A 628 -19.93 -31.68 2.79
N TYR A 629 -19.41 -30.96 1.81
CA TYR A 629 -18.05 -30.43 1.85
C TYR A 629 -17.83 -29.54 3.08
N VAL A 630 -18.75 -28.62 3.36
CA VAL A 630 -18.68 -27.72 4.52
C VAL A 630 -18.86 -28.47 5.84
N VAL A 631 -19.75 -29.47 5.90
CA VAL A 631 -19.90 -30.34 7.07
C VAL A 631 -18.58 -31.07 7.37
N ASN A 632 -17.97 -31.65 6.34
CA ASN A 632 -16.69 -32.35 6.44
C ASN A 632 -15.52 -31.39 6.71
N THR A 633 -15.65 -30.09 6.43
CA THR A 633 -14.72 -29.05 6.90
C THR A 633 -14.88 -28.83 8.40
N LEU A 634 -16.09 -28.44 8.86
CA LEU A 634 -16.29 -27.85 10.18
C LEU A 634 -16.48 -28.87 11.31
N ASP A 635 -17.22 -29.96 11.08
CA ASP A 635 -17.50 -30.93 12.14
C ASP A 635 -16.21 -31.59 12.69
N PRO A 636 -15.24 -32.02 11.85
CA PRO A 636 -13.99 -32.58 12.34
C PRO A 636 -13.12 -31.54 13.07
N VAL A 637 -13.04 -30.30 12.56
CA VAL A 637 -12.27 -29.22 13.19
C VAL A 637 -12.68 -29.02 14.64
N VAL A 638 -13.98 -28.95 14.87
CA VAL A 638 -14.54 -28.76 16.21
C VAL A 638 -14.37 -30.00 17.09
N LYS A 639 -14.33 -31.19 16.49
CA LYS A 639 -14.11 -32.43 17.25
C LYS A 639 -12.65 -32.61 17.65
N GLU A 640 -11.71 -32.26 16.79
CA GLU A 640 -10.29 -32.64 16.92
C GLU A 640 -9.38 -31.49 17.35
N THR A 641 -9.77 -30.24 17.13
CA THR A 641 -8.93 -29.07 17.46
C THR A 641 -9.62 -28.16 18.46
N LEU A 642 -8.88 -27.66 19.44
CA LEU A 642 -9.41 -26.76 20.46
C LEU A 642 -9.32 -25.30 19.97
N ILE A 643 -10.47 -24.67 19.70
CA ILE A 643 -10.57 -23.32 19.12
C ILE A 643 -9.99 -22.26 20.06
N SER A 644 -10.21 -22.39 21.36
CA SER A 644 -9.78 -21.40 22.36
C SER A 644 -8.26 -21.23 22.47
N ASN A 645 -7.48 -22.28 22.15
CA ASN A 645 -6.04 -22.33 22.43
C ASN A 645 -5.17 -22.72 21.23
N ASP A 646 -5.62 -23.65 20.37
CA ASP A 646 -4.77 -24.21 19.31
C ASP A 646 -5.18 -23.77 17.90
N ASN A 647 -6.45 -23.48 17.67
CA ASN A 647 -6.99 -23.17 16.35
C ASN A 647 -7.37 -21.69 16.20
N TYR A 648 -6.36 -20.87 15.91
CA TYR A 648 -6.53 -19.42 15.80
C TYR A 648 -7.33 -18.98 14.57
N PHE A 649 -7.43 -19.81 13.53
CA PHE A 649 -8.14 -19.49 12.29
C PHE A 649 -9.64 -19.29 12.57
N TYR A 650 -10.26 -20.28 13.22
CA TYR A 650 -11.67 -20.19 13.58
C TYR A 650 -11.92 -19.29 14.77
N TYR A 651 -10.98 -19.22 15.73
CA TYR A 651 -11.04 -18.26 16.83
C TYR A 651 -11.16 -16.82 16.29
N LEU A 652 -10.32 -16.46 15.32
CA LEU A 652 -10.32 -15.15 14.68
C LEU A 652 -11.66 -14.84 14.02
N CYS A 653 -12.22 -15.77 13.24
CA CYS A 653 -13.52 -15.59 12.59
C CYS A 653 -14.66 -15.34 13.59
N MET A 654 -14.61 -15.98 14.77
CA MET A 654 -15.62 -15.79 15.82
C MET A 654 -15.43 -14.45 16.56
N GLN A 655 -14.19 -14.12 16.97
CA GLN A 655 -13.92 -12.99 17.85
C GLN A 655 -13.59 -11.67 17.13
N GLY A 656 -13.14 -11.75 15.88
CA GLY A 656 -12.62 -10.64 15.10
C GLY A 656 -11.24 -10.16 15.55
N LYS A 657 -10.52 -10.96 16.35
CA LYS A 657 -9.17 -10.70 16.86
C LYS A 657 -8.52 -12.00 17.32
N PHE A 658 -7.20 -12.01 17.49
CA PHE A 658 -6.48 -13.11 18.12
C PHE A 658 -6.49 -13.02 19.65
N SER A 659 -6.16 -14.13 20.31
CA SER A 659 -5.92 -14.16 21.76
C SER A 659 -4.44 -14.36 22.03
N ARG A 660 -3.95 -13.92 23.20
CA ARG A 660 -2.55 -14.13 23.62
C ARG A 660 -2.16 -15.60 23.76
N ARG A 661 -3.13 -16.51 23.82
CA ARG A 661 -2.92 -17.95 23.91
C ARG A 661 -3.06 -18.63 22.54
N CYS A 662 -3.94 -18.11 21.68
CA CYS A 662 -4.31 -18.67 20.38
C CYS A 662 -4.08 -17.61 19.30
N HIS A 663 -2.87 -17.61 18.73
CA HIS A 663 -2.44 -16.69 17.67
C HIS A 663 -1.46 -17.39 16.72
N PRO A 664 -1.29 -16.88 15.48
CA PRO A 664 -0.24 -17.34 14.59
C PRO A 664 1.16 -17.11 15.19
N SER A 665 2.10 -17.98 14.84
CA SER A 665 3.49 -17.98 15.31
C SER A 665 4.21 -16.65 15.07
N TYR A 666 3.96 -15.98 13.94
CA TYR A 666 4.57 -14.69 13.65
C TYR A 666 4.20 -13.62 14.71
N LEU A 667 3.01 -13.69 15.32
CA LEU A 667 2.63 -12.74 16.38
C LEU A 667 3.27 -13.04 17.74
N SER A 668 4.04 -14.13 17.87
CA SER A 668 4.70 -14.47 19.13
C SER A 668 5.82 -13.49 19.49
N PRO A 669 6.11 -13.29 20.79
CA PRO A 669 7.27 -12.51 21.22
C PRO A 669 8.59 -13.07 20.66
N GLN A 670 8.70 -14.39 20.52
CA GLN A 670 9.89 -15.05 19.98
C GLN A 670 10.11 -14.72 18.51
N ALA A 671 9.05 -14.79 17.70
CA ALA A 671 9.09 -14.39 16.30
C ALA A 671 9.47 -12.91 16.16
N HIS A 672 8.96 -12.05 17.04
CA HIS A 672 9.31 -10.63 17.04
C HIS A 672 10.80 -10.37 17.30
N VAL A 673 11.41 -11.02 18.30
CA VAL A 673 12.85 -10.91 18.52
C VAL A 673 13.65 -11.34 17.28
N LYS A 674 13.24 -12.42 16.63
CA LYS A 674 13.94 -12.94 15.44
C LYS A 674 13.79 -12.02 14.23
N LEU A 675 12.55 -11.63 13.90
CA LEU A 675 12.23 -10.88 12.69
C LEU A 675 12.53 -9.37 12.80
N SER A 676 12.71 -8.84 14.01
CA SER A 676 13.17 -7.46 14.22
C SER A 676 14.71 -7.32 14.20
N THR A 677 15.45 -8.42 14.01
CA THR A 677 16.92 -8.36 13.89
C THR A 677 17.30 -7.69 12.55
N PRO A 678 18.32 -6.81 12.52
CA PRO A 678 18.81 -6.22 11.27
C PRO A 678 19.17 -7.31 10.24
N GLY A 679 18.70 -7.14 9.00
CA GLY A 679 18.92 -8.09 7.91
C GLY A 679 17.95 -9.29 7.87
N ALA A 680 17.00 -9.41 8.82
CA ALA A 680 16.05 -10.54 8.84
C ALA A 680 15.18 -10.66 7.57
N PHE A 681 15.05 -9.57 6.80
CA PHE A 681 14.28 -9.51 5.57
C PHE A 681 15.14 -9.38 4.30
N ASP A 682 16.47 -9.51 4.39
CA ASP A 682 17.36 -9.38 3.23
C ASP A 682 17.06 -10.41 2.13
N GLY A 683 16.57 -11.59 2.53
CA GLY A 683 16.11 -12.66 1.64
C GLY A 683 14.66 -12.52 1.15
N LEU A 684 13.89 -11.50 1.56
CA LEU A 684 12.49 -11.34 1.14
C LEU A 684 12.39 -10.56 -0.18
N ARG A 685 11.63 -11.08 -1.14
CA ARG A 685 11.26 -10.40 -2.38
C ARG A 685 9.76 -10.48 -2.59
N ILE A 686 9.10 -9.33 -2.73
CA ILE A 686 7.66 -9.20 -2.88
C ILE A 686 7.35 -8.80 -4.32
N HIS A 687 6.75 -9.71 -5.08
CA HIS A 687 6.41 -9.57 -6.49
C HIS A 687 4.91 -9.30 -6.64
N THR A 688 4.55 -8.28 -7.44
CA THR A 688 3.16 -8.03 -7.84
C THR A 688 2.96 -8.42 -9.28
N ASP A 689 2.69 -9.71 -9.49
CA ASP A 689 2.54 -10.33 -10.80
C ASP A 689 1.95 -11.74 -10.67
N GLU A 690 1.64 -12.32 -11.82
CA GLU A 690 1.27 -13.73 -11.95
C GLU A 690 2.47 -14.62 -11.63
N ILE A 691 2.20 -15.79 -11.03
CA ILE A 691 3.20 -16.81 -10.71
C ILE A 691 4.06 -17.15 -11.93
N ASN A 692 3.42 -17.32 -13.08
CA ASN A 692 4.05 -17.66 -14.34
C ASN A 692 5.01 -16.58 -14.87
N GLU A 693 4.74 -15.30 -14.63
CA GLU A 693 5.65 -14.20 -14.99
C GLU A 693 6.87 -14.15 -14.06
N VAL A 694 6.65 -14.36 -12.76
CA VAL A 694 7.74 -14.36 -11.77
C VAL A 694 8.69 -15.52 -12.00
N ILE A 695 8.17 -16.74 -12.18
CA ILE A 695 8.96 -17.96 -12.42
C ILE A 695 9.86 -17.82 -13.65
N ASN A 696 9.36 -17.22 -14.73
CA ASN A 696 10.15 -17.01 -15.95
C ASN A 696 11.37 -16.10 -15.73
N ARG A 697 11.40 -15.34 -14.63
CA ARG A 697 12.46 -14.39 -14.28
C ARG A 697 13.32 -14.88 -13.13
N ILE A 698 13.04 -16.06 -12.60
CA ILE A 698 13.92 -16.77 -11.68
C ILE A 698 14.94 -17.54 -12.50
N THR A 699 16.18 -17.56 -12.03
CA THR A 699 17.25 -18.31 -12.68
C THR A 699 16.88 -19.80 -12.73
N PRO A 700 17.00 -20.48 -13.88
CA PRO A 700 16.65 -21.89 -13.99
C PRO A 700 17.45 -22.78 -13.02
N GLY A 701 16.77 -23.71 -12.36
CA GLY A 701 17.40 -24.65 -11.43
C GLY A 701 17.82 -24.08 -10.07
N THR A 702 17.37 -22.88 -9.68
CA THR A 702 17.70 -22.30 -8.36
C THR A 702 16.59 -22.49 -7.32
N LEU A 703 15.32 -22.53 -7.76
CA LEU A 703 14.17 -22.67 -6.88
C LEU A 703 14.19 -24.05 -6.20
N THR A 704 13.98 -24.10 -4.88
CA THR A 704 13.98 -25.37 -4.13
C THR A 704 12.59 -25.79 -3.69
N ILE A 705 11.74 -24.82 -3.35
CA ILE A 705 10.38 -25.02 -2.86
C ILE A 705 9.44 -24.04 -3.57
N ALA A 706 8.30 -24.54 -4.04
CA ALA A 706 7.19 -23.71 -4.49
C ALA A 706 5.94 -24.05 -3.67
N VAL A 707 5.29 -23.04 -3.07
CA VAL A 707 4.02 -23.18 -2.35
C VAL A 707 2.95 -22.43 -3.13
N VAL A 708 2.22 -23.18 -3.96
CA VAL A 708 1.22 -22.65 -4.91
C VAL A 708 -0.21 -22.76 -4.39
N MET A 709 -0.38 -23.30 -3.19
CA MET A 709 -1.69 -23.44 -2.54
C MET A 709 -2.69 -24.12 -3.49
N ASP A 710 -3.89 -23.58 -3.62
CA ASP A 710 -4.97 -24.04 -4.48
C ASP A 710 -5.08 -23.29 -5.82
N SER A 711 -4.04 -22.53 -6.21
CA SER A 711 -4.06 -21.80 -7.49
C SER A 711 -4.31 -22.71 -8.69
N MET A 712 -3.89 -23.98 -8.60
CA MET A 712 -4.12 -24.98 -9.65
C MET A 712 -5.59 -25.36 -9.82
N ASP A 713 -6.42 -25.23 -8.77
CA ASP A 713 -7.87 -25.50 -8.84
C ASP A 713 -8.62 -24.44 -9.67
N TRP A 714 -7.96 -23.33 -9.99
CA TRP A 714 -8.56 -22.19 -10.67
C TRP A 714 -8.52 -22.37 -12.20
N PHE A 715 -7.59 -23.17 -12.71
CA PHE A 715 -7.45 -23.43 -14.14
C PHE A 715 -8.63 -24.18 -14.72
N ASP A 716 -8.92 -23.91 -16.00
CA ASP A 716 -9.87 -24.69 -16.78
C ASP A 716 -9.23 -26.05 -17.17
N PRO A 717 -9.87 -27.19 -16.85
CA PRO A 717 -9.37 -28.52 -17.24
C PRO A 717 -9.21 -28.74 -18.75
N THR A 718 -9.86 -27.92 -19.58
CA THR A 718 -9.83 -28.02 -21.04
C THR A 718 -8.69 -27.23 -21.67
N GLU A 719 -8.03 -26.35 -20.91
CA GLU A 719 -6.93 -25.51 -21.37
C GLU A 719 -5.56 -26.09 -20.99
N ASP A 720 -4.52 -25.73 -21.76
CA ASP A 720 -3.13 -26.18 -21.49
C ASP A 720 -2.43 -25.38 -20.38
N ALA A 721 -3.11 -24.40 -19.76
CA ALA A 721 -2.50 -23.47 -18.79
C ALA A 721 -1.87 -24.18 -17.57
N ALA A 722 -2.52 -25.23 -17.04
CA ALA A 722 -1.99 -26.02 -15.92
C ALA A 722 -0.71 -26.79 -16.32
N SER A 723 -0.69 -27.36 -17.52
CA SER A 723 0.48 -28.06 -18.08
C SER A 723 1.61 -27.08 -18.39
N GLU A 724 1.29 -25.88 -18.90
CA GLU A 724 2.26 -24.82 -19.11
C GLU A 724 2.91 -24.37 -17.79
N GLN A 725 2.12 -24.15 -16.75
CA GLN A 725 2.65 -23.80 -15.43
C GLN A 725 3.53 -24.93 -14.87
N ALA A 726 3.14 -26.20 -15.03
CA ALA A 726 3.98 -27.35 -14.65
C ALA A 726 5.33 -27.34 -15.39
N ARG A 727 5.36 -27.06 -16.70
CA ARG A 727 6.61 -26.92 -17.48
C ARG A 727 7.48 -25.78 -16.97
N ARG A 728 6.89 -24.63 -16.65
CA ARG A 728 7.62 -23.47 -16.12
C ARG A 728 8.22 -23.77 -14.75
N PHE A 729 7.47 -24.45 -13.88
CA PHE A 729 8.02 -24.94 -12.61
C PHE A 729 9.15 -25.94 -12.80
N ASN A 730 9.02 -26.87 -13.76
CA ASN A 730 10.10 -27.82 -14.05
C ASN A 730 11.39 -27.06 -14.38
N HIS A 731 11.31 -26.00 -15.18
CA HIS A 731 12.48 -25.21 -15.56
C HIS A 731 13.12 -24.46 -14.37
N ALA A 732 12.32 -23.82 -13.52
CA ALA A 732 12.84 -23.03 -12.41
C ALA A 732 13.34 -23.86 -11.23
N LEU A 733 12.72 -25.02 -10.96
CA LEU A 733 13.11 -25.87 -9.83
C LEU A 733 14.41 -26.62 -10.09
N LYS A 734 15.26 -26.69 -9.07
CA LYS A 734 16.37 -27.66 -9.04
C LYS A 734 15.83 -29.08 -9.07
N LYS A 735 16.63 -30.04 -9.55
CA LYS A 735 16.29 -31.47 -9.42
C LYS A 735 16.09 -31.83 -7.94
N GLY A 736 15.02 -32.54 -7.62
CA GLY A 736 14.59 -32.79 -6.24
C GLY A 736 13.85 -31.62 -5.57
N GLY A 737 13.67 -30.48 -6.27
CA GLY A 737 12.82 -29.39 -5.83
C GLY A 737 11.35 -29.82 -5.71
N ARG A 738 10.62 -29.18 -4.80
CA ARG A 738 9.29 -29.64 -4.36
C ARG A 738 8.25 -28.55 -4.51
N ILE A 739 7.10 -28.92 -5.07
CA ILE A 739 5.91 -28.06 -5.13
C ILE A 739 4.91 -28.58 -4.12
N LEU A 740 4.50 -27.74 -3.18
CA LEU A 740 3.38 -27.99 -2.28
C LEU A 740 2.12 -27.35 -2.84
N LEU A 741 1.12 -28.18 -3.11
CA LEU A 741 -0.20 -27.75 -3.56
C LEU A 741 -1.28 -28.32 -2.65
N ARG A 742 -2.39 -27.59 -2.55
CA ARG A 742 -3.60 -27.96 -1.82
C ARG A 742 -4.76 -27.94 -2.80
N SER A 743 -5.74 -28.82 -2.63
CA SER A 743 -6.87 -28.89 -3.56
C SER A 743 -8.19 -29.13 -2.86
N ALA A 744 -9.25 -28.57 -3.43
CA ALA A 744 -10.63 -28.85 -3.07
C ALA A 744 -11.09 -30.25 -3.52
N SER A 745 -10.32 -30.94 -4.38
CA SER A 745 -10.55 -32.35 -4.73
C SER A 745 -9.53 -33.26 -4.05
N ILE A 746 -9.87 -34.54 -3.90
CA ILE A 746 -8.96 -35.58 -3.38
C ILE A 746 -8.07 -36.18 -4.45
N GLU A 747 -8.51 -36.12 -5.70
CA GLU A 747 -7.74 -36.50 -6.88
C GLU A 747 -7.86 -35.40 -7.93
N PRO A 748 -7.05 -34.33 -7.80
CA PRO A 748 -7.08 -33.21 -8.74
C PRO A 748 -6.63 -33.66 -10.13
N TRP A 749 -7.35 -33.23 -11.17
CA TRP A 749 -7.10 -33.60 -12.57
C TRP A 749 -5.69 -33.19 -13.06
N TYR A 750 -5.17 -32.07 -12.56
CA TYR A 750 -3.89 -31.50 -12.98
C TYR A 750 -2.66 -32.22 -12.43
N ILE A 751 -2.81 -33.18 -11.52
CA ILE A 751 -1.68 -34.01 -11.06
C ILE A 751 -1.04 -34.76 -12.23
N LYS A 752 -1.86 -35.25 -13.16
CA LYS A 752 -1.38 -35.90 -14.39
C LYS A 752 -0.54 -34.97 -15.26
N HIS A 753 -0.84 -33.67 -15.26
CA HIS A 753 -0.03 -32.68 -15.98
C HIS A 753 1.32 -32.46 -15.31
N PHE A 754 1.42 -32.49 -13.98
CA PHE A 754 2.73 -32.48 -13.32
C PHE A 754 3.52 -33.75 -13.65
N GLU A 755 2.90 -34.93 -13.60
CA GLU A 755 3.56 -36.20 -13.91
C GLU A 755 4.06 -36.24 -15.36
N ALA A 756 3.24 -35.81 -16.32
CA ALA A 756 3.63 -35.69 -17.72
C ALA A 756 4.79 -34.70 -17.96
N ASN A 757 5.05 -33.78 -17.03
CA ASN A 757 6.08 -32.76 -17.12
C ASN A 757 7.25 -33.00 -16.12
N GLY A 758 7.59 -34.27 -15.87
CA GLY A 758 8.83 -34.66 -15.19
C GLY A 758 8.79 -34.59 -13.66
N PHE A 759 7.60 -34.53 -13.07
CA PHE A 759 7.41 -34.59 -11.62
C PHE A 759 6.91 -35.97 -11.17
N VAL A 760 7.23 -36.33 -9.93
CA VAL A 760 6.53 -37.40 -9.23
C VAL A 760 5.65 -36.77 -8.15
N ALA A 761 4.34 -36.97 -8.28
CA ALA A 761 3.36 -36.45 -7.36
C ALA A 761 3.04 -37.45 -6.26
N ARG A 762 2.98 -36.98 -5.02
CA ARG A 762 2.57 -37.79 -3.87
C ARG A 762 1.53 -37.04 -3.05
N ARG A 763 0.37 -37.67 -2.83
CA ARG A 763 -0.62 -37.18 -1.87
C ARG A 763 -0.06 -37.35 -0.46
N VAL A 764 0.11 -36.24 0.25
CA VAL A 764 0.70 -36.21 1.59
C VAL A 764 -0.32 -35.92 2.68
N GLY A 765 -1.52 -35.51 2.30
CA GLY A 765 -2.67 -35.38 3.17
C GLY A 765 -3.96 -35.55 2.39
N ALA A 766 -4.98 -36.10 3.03
CA ALA A 766 -6.31 -36.27 2.47
C ALA A 766 -7.34 -36.16 3.60
N ARG A 767 -8.44 -35.46 3.33
CA ARG A 767 -9.55 -35.28 4.24
C ARG A 767 -10.67 -36.25 3.86
N PHE A 768 -10.91 -37.22 4.73
CA PHE A 768 -12.06 -38.12 4.64
C PHE A 768 -13.14 -37.69 5.65
N PRO A 769 -14.41 -38.08 5.42
CA PRO A 769 -15.49 -37.75 6.35
C PRO A 769 -15.13 -38.08 7.80
N GLY A 770 -15.25 -37.09 8.68
CA GLY A 770 -14.96 -37.24 10.11
C GLY A 770 -13.51 -37.01 10.53
N THR A 771 -12.57 -36.71 9.61
CA THR A 771 -11.14 -36.50 9.91
C THR A 771 -10.67 -35.09 9.55
N CYS A 772 -9.63 -34.59 10.23
CA CYS A 772 -8.93 -33.35 9.84
C CYS A 772 -7.64 -33.64 9.07
N ILE A 773 -7.39 -32.89 7.98
CA ILE A 773 -6.08 -32.86 7.31
C ILE A 773 -5.09 -31.92 8.02
N ASP A 774 -5.59 -30.82 8.56
CA ASP A 774 -4.87 -29.81 9.35
C ASP A 774 -5.85 -29.02 10.23
N ARG A 775 -5.37 -27.99 10.94
CA ARG A 775 -6.22 -27.19 11.84
C ARG A 775 -7.27 -26.35 11.10
N VAL A 776 -7.06 -26.06 9.82
CA VAL A 776 -8.02 -25.33 9.00
C VAL A 776 -9.04 -26.27 8.38
N ASN A 777 -8.58 -27.42 7.88
CA ASN A 777 -9.37 -28.45 7.25
C ASN A 777 -10.19 -27.99 6.03
N MET A 778 -9.80 -26.87 5.38
CA MET A 778 -10.54 -26.28 4.25
C MET A 778 -10.40 -27.13 2.98
N TYR A 779 -9.21 -27.66 2.74
CA TYR A 779 -8.87 -28.42 1.53
C TYR A 779 -9.14 -29.91 1.69
N ALA A 780 -9.50 -30.56 0.59
CA ALA A 780 -9.74 -31.98 0.56
C ALA A 780 -8.44 -32.78 0.48
N SER A 781 -7.40 -32.27 -0.19
CA SER A 781 -6.09 -32.94 -0.22
C SER A 781 -4.91 -31.99 -0.25
N THR A 782 -3.74 -32.52 0.09
CA THR A 782 -2.44 -31.84 -0.01
C THR A 782 -1.46 -32.76 -0.73
N TRP A 783 -0.70 -32.21 -1.67
CA TRP A 783 0.22 -32.95 -2.51
C TRP A 783 1.60 -32.31 -2.54
N ILE A 784 2.62 -33.16 -2.69
CA ILE A 784 3.97 -32.75 -3.02
C ILE A 784 4.33 -33.29 -4.39
N CYS A 785 4.61 -32.41 -5.35
CA CYS A 785 5.17 -32.76 -6.66
C CYS A 785 6.68 -32.53 -6.61
N THR A 786 7.46 -33.59 -6.75
CA THR A 786 8.94 -33.53 -6.69
C THR A 786 9.51 -33.66 -8.09
N LYS A 787 10.34 -32.70 -8.51
CA LYS A 787 11.00 -32.75 -9.82
C LYS A 787 12.01 -33.89 -9.87
N GLN A 788 11.83 -34.83 -10.80
CA GLN A 788 12.78 -35.92 -11.02
C GLN A 788 13.55 -35.78 -12.33
N GLU A 789 12.87 -35.32 -13.39
CA GLU A 789 13.42 -35.24 -14.73
C GLU A 789 13.30 -33.81 -15.27
N ASP A 790 14.29 -33.42 -16.08
CA ASP A 790 14.27 -32.15 -16.80
C ASP A 790 13.47 -32.33 -18.10
N VAL A 791 12.50 -31.44 -18.35
CA VAL A 791 11.73 -31.45 -19.59
C VAL A 791 12.36 -30.53 -20.62
N VAL A 792 12.64 -31.03 -21.81
CA VAL A 792 13.19 -30.24 -22.92
C VAL A 792 12.10 -29.29 -23.44
N ARG A 793 12.41 -27.99 -23.48
CA ARG A 793 11.50 -26.95 -23.98
C ARG A 793 11.21 -27.21 -25.47
N PRO A 794 9.93 -27.22 -25.92
CA PRO A 794 9.65 -27.11 -27.34
C PRO A 794 10.23 -25.78 -27.85
N LYS A 795 11.10 -25.83 -28.87
CA LYS A 795 11.57 -24.62 -29.56
C LYS A 795 10.41 -24.04 -30.35
N ASN A 796 9.63 -23.11 -29.79
CA ASN A 796 8.68 -22.29 -30.56
C ASN A 796 8.54 -20.87 -30.01
N GLY A 797 8.62 -19.90 -30.93
CA GLY A 797 8.10 -18.54 -30.92
C GLY A 797 8.19 -17.72 -29.63
N ARG A 798 9.19 -16.83 -29.56
CA ARG A 798 9.30 -15.76 -28.56
C ARG A 798 8.01 -14.91 -28.53
N THR A 799 7.17 -15.04 -27.51
CA THR A 799 6.28 -13.96 -27.09
C THR A 799 7.12 -12.94 -26.35
N MET A 800 7.47 -11.84 -27.03
CA MET A 800 7.97 -10.66 -26.33
C MET A 800 6.90 -10.26 -25.31
N SER A 801 7.27 -10.10 -24.03
CA SER A 801 6.45 -9.30 -23.13
C SER A 801 6.58 -7.85 -23.61
N VAL A 802 5.75 -7.49 -24.58
CA VAL A 802 5.54 -6.11 -24.95
C VAL A 802 4.95 -5.45 -23.71
N LEU A 803 5.75 -4.60 -23.04
CA LEU A 803 5.20 -3.51 -22.28
C LEU A 803 4.18 -2.84 -23.21
N SER A 804 2.90 -3.08 -22.97
CA SER A 804 1.79 -2.48 -23.72
C SER A 804 1.83 -0.97 -23.49
N LEU A 805 2.66 -0.32 -24.30
CA LEU A 805 2.73 1.11 -24.54
C LEU A 805 2.65 1.23 -26.07
N GLY A 806 1.45 1.08 -26.63
CA GLY A 806 1.29 1.17 -28.09
C GLY A 806 -0.10 0.89 -28.64
N ASP A 807 -0.70 -0.27 -28.35
CA ASP A 807 -1.90 -0.71 -29.08
C ASP A 807 -3.19 -0.53 -28.28
N SER A 808 -3.55 0.73 -28.00
CA SER A 808 -4.85 1.08 -27.43
C SER A 808 -5.59 2.15 -28.23
N ALA A 809 -5.36 2.19 -29.54
CA ALA A 809 -6.21 2.90 -30.47
C ALA A 809 -6.63 1.89 -31.56
N ILE A 810 -7.94 1.67 -31.71
CA ILE A 810 -8.60 0.76 -32.66
C ILE A 810 -8.88 -0.65 -32.10
N GLU A 811 -9.67 -0.73 -31.02
CA GLU A 811 -10.72 -1.76 -30.89
C GLU A 811 -11.77 -1.31 -29.85
N MET A 812 -12.35 -0.13 -30.07
CA MET A 812 -13.59 0.25 -29.41
C MET A 812 -14.76 -0.31 -30.20
N THR A 813 -15.28 -1.50 -29.84
CA THR A 813 -16.71 -1.87 -29.92
C THR A 813 -16.95 -3.31 -29.46
N LYS A 814 -17.19 -3.47 -28.15
CA LYS A 814 -18.23 -4.34 -27.55
C LYS A 814 -18.09 -4.27 -26.02
N ARG A 815 -18.88 -3.41 -25.37
CA ARG A 815 -19.10 -3.48 -23.93
C ARG A 815 -19.93 -4.74 -23.64
N SER A 816 -19.28 -5.79 -23.14
CA SER A 816 -19.93 -6.89 -22.44
C SER A 816 -19.86 -6.59 -20.94
N ASN A 817 -21.00 -6.61 -20.25
CA ASN A 817 -21.11 -6.45 -18.80
C ASN A 817 -20.92 -7.78 -18.05
N SER A 818 -20.34 -8.80 -18.70
CA SER A 818 -20.02 -10.08 -18.06
C SER A 818 -18.61 -10.04 -17.46
N VAL A 819 -18.51 -10.45 -16.20
CA VAL A 819 -17.29 -10.50 -15.37
C VAL A 819 -16.53 -11.82 -15.60
N GLU A 820 -16.88 -12.57 -16.65
CA GLU A 820 -16.44 -13.97 -16.85
C GLU A 820 -15.03 -14.12 -17.48
N ASP A 821 -14.47 -13.06 -18.07
CA ASP A 821 -13.17 -13.12 -18.77
C ASP A 821 -11.99 -12.65 -17.90
N LEU A 822 -11.92 -13.13 -16.67
CA LEU A 822 -10.74 -12.97 -15.82
C LEU A 822 -9.71 -14.03 -16.19
N LYS A 823 -8.81 -13.70 -17.12
CA LYS A 823 -7.58 -14.48 -17.33
C LYS A 823 -6.65 -14.26 -16.12
N ILE A 824 -6.41 -15.33 -15.36
CA ILE A 824 -5.52 -15.43 -14.20
C ILE A 824 -4.08 -15.62 -14.65
#